data_AF-A0AA39LJI9-F1
#
_entry.id   AF-A0AA39LJI9-F1
#
_cell.length_a   1.000
_cell.length_b   1.000
_cell.length_c   1.000
_cell.angle_alpha   90.00
_cell.angle_beta   90.00
_cell.angle_gamma   90.00
#
_symmetry.space_group_name_H-M   'P 1'
#
loop_
_entity.id
_entity.type
_entity.pdbx_description
1 polymer ?
#
loop_
_entity_poly.entity_id
_entity_poly.type
_entity_poly.pdbx_seq_one_letter_code
_entity_poly.pdbx_strand_id
1 'polypeptide(L)'
;MFATLLAFLSFCAAVRGHHVPRGSAFTFKDQQFFLNDQPFRYISGSIHYFRIPPELWNDRLQRIRAAGLNAVQFYVPWNFHEERPGVFNFKDDRNVSQFIELAQTNDLYVLIRVGPYSCGEWENGGLPWWLLKDKDIRMRTNDTRFLSATDRFFSGLFPQIEPHLIRNGGPILMVQIENEYGSFEACDRTYMRWLQERTAKGLGSDVMLYTTDGPDRRMLRCGSIPGAIPTVDFGISTKIAIDRYFYLQNFFYSGVPRVNSEFYPGWFVMWGQQKNEVPTVEWIMNNTEYMYSVGASFNYYMMHGGTNFGYWNGAEVSSAVITSYDYSSPITEAGDITANYLAIRNWITTIPDWPNKPLAVPQNSTKKAYGKIKVTKLGTLSKLKKAVSNGCKHSKYPMTFEELDVPYGFVLYETKLKVAGSVLKVDVLKDHGYVMLDGEYMGTLVDVFGSFKRHSISMPKDAEPGMALSIMVENRGRQTYETINDFKGIISNVTLNGQVIDDWEQCGIDINEKSFKKLKILTEDARPARGPNVYVGTFETDVQQDTFLDPRQWRKGQLFINGYNVGRYWPAAGPQITLYVPGSYLRPVNSIVILELLGTDTCRGSQCEINFIDKPLFNFTTADPNIIKSDRLYKIYENKFKGFRYTLVNSQSHMEETISNDVKSHIIALVKSRENLWKVKTRSYKIDNKKAEDYQEVADEVNKLHGLSITGDQVRGVFKNLRDTYSRRIRNAKKDMKTTGSGAENRKTSKAEAQKEEAFPFLQEMEFLNENTNELDTPRRILGGESQDLHVAVAQSPPENTISSTMDIESEERHPEHEEVGHQARKRRKQLTHVEG
;
A
#
# COMPACT_ATOMS: atom_id res chain seq x y z
N MET A 1 -3.58 43.31 -39.72
CA MET A 1 -2.54 42.47 -39.09
C MET A 1 -2.02 43.00 -37.75
N PHE A 2 -1.86 44.31 -37.52
CA PHE A 2 -1.32 44.81 -36.24
C PHE A 2 -2.29 44.70 -35.03
N ALA A 3 -3.61 44.80 -35.23
CA ALA A 3 -4.59 44.72 -34.13
C ALA A 3 -4.71 43.31 -33.50
N THR A 4 -4.44 42.25 -34.26
CA THR A 4 -4.53 40.86 -33.79
C THR A 4 -3.34 40.41 -32.94
N LEU A 5 -2.21 41.13 -32.95
CA LEU A 5 -1.06 40.80 -32.09
C LEU A 5 -1.26 41.26 -30.64
N LEU A 6 -1.96 42.39 -30.43
CA LEU A 6 -2.25 42.93 -29.09
C LEU A 6 -3.25 42.10 -28.29
N ALA A 7 -4.17 41.38 -28.97
CA ALA A 7 -5.08 40.44 -28.31
C ALA A 7 -4.36 39.20 -27.74
N PHE A 8 -3.27 38.75 -28.37
CA PHE A 8 -2.47 37.63 -27.88
C PHE A 8 -1.56 38.02 -26.70
N LEU A 9 -1.04 39.25 -26.68
CA LEU A 9 -0.20 39.75 -25.59
C LEU A 9 -0.98 40.01 -24.28
N SER A 10 -2.30 40.18 -24.34
CA SER A 10 -3.14 40.42 -23.16
C SER A 10 -3.69 39.15 -22.49
N PHE A 11 -3.40 37.95 -23.03
CA PHE A 11 -3.76 36.66 -22.42
C PHE A 11 -2.58 35.99 -21.68
N CYS A 12 -1.37 36.56 -21.78
CA CYS A 12 -0.26 36.28 -20.85
C CYS A 12 -0.42 37.08 -19.55
N ALA A 13 -1.57 36.93 -18.88
CA ALA A 13 -1.59 37.12 -17.44
C ALA A 13 -0.65 36.06 -16.87
N ALA A 14 0.54 36.50 -16.42
CA ALA A 14 1.55 35.58 -15.92
C ALA A 14 0.93 34.71 -14.82
N VAL A 15 0.94 33.39 -15.02
CA VAL A 15 0.74 32.42 -13.95
C VAL A 15 1.94 32.58 -13.03
N ARG A 16 1.82 33.54 -12.09
CA ARG A 16 2.75 33.71 -10.99
C ARG A 16 2.47 32.58 -10.01
N GLY A 17 2.95 31.39 -10.35
CA GLY A 17 3.13 30.32 -9.38
C GLY A 17 3.95 30.84 -8.20
N HIS A 18 3.77 30.25 -7.02
CA HIS A 18 4.47 30.65 -5.79
C HIS A 18 5.97 30.82 -6.03
N HIS A 19 6.39 32.09 -6.09
CA HIS A 19 7.81 32.43 -6.16
C HIS A 19 8.42 32.23 -4.79
N VAL A 20 9.00 31.07 -4.57
CA VAL A 20 9.81 30.75 -3.39
C VAL A 20 11.18 31.40 -3.57
N PRO A 21 11.57 32.40 -2.76
CA PRO A 21 12.92 32.96 -2.84
C PRO A 21 13.97 31.90 -2.50
N ARG A 22 15.13 31.95 -3.17
CA ARG A 22 16.31 31.18 -2.73
C ARG A 22 16.71 31.61 -1.32
N GLY A 23 17.12 30.64 -0.52
CA GLY A 23 17.34 30.82 0.92
C GLY A 23 16.06 30.72 1.77
N SER A 24 14.90 30.36 1.19
CA SER A 24 13.71 30.09 1.99
C SER A 24 13.91 28.93 2.95
N ALA A 25 13.42 29.08 4.19
CA ALA A 25 13.53 28.09 5.24
C ALA A 25 12.14 27.58 5.66
N PHE A 26 12.02 26.26 5.79
CA PHE A 26 10.87 25.62 6.41
C PHE A 26 11.31 25.02 7.75
N THR A 27 10.71 25.48 8.84
CA THR A 27 11.11 25.15 10.21
C THR A 27 9.90 24.81 11.06
N PHE A 28 10.11 24.43 12.32
CA PHE A 28 9.03 24.30 13.30
C PHE A 28 9.48 24.78 14.67
N LYS A 29 8.52 25.27 15.46
CA LYS A 29 8.68 25.66 16.86
C LYS A 29 7.34 25.57 17.57
N ASP A 30 7.33 25.23 18.85
CA ASP A 30 6.14 25.28 19.71
C ASP A 30 4.90 24.56 19.11
N GLN A 31 5.11 23.39 18.48
CA GLN A 31 4.10 22.58 17.77
C GLN A 31 3.48 23.23 16.52
N GLN A 32 4.14 24.22 15.91
CA GLN A 32 3.71 24.90 14.69
C GLN A 32 4.83 24.92 13.63
N PHE A 33 4.47 24.76 12.35
CA PHE A 33 5.40 24.96 11.23
C PHE A 33 5.54 26.44 10.90
N PHE A 34 6.70 26.83 10.37
CA PHE A 34 6.98 28.17 9.87
C PHE A 34 7.61 28.08 8.48
N LEU A 35 7.18 28.95 7.57
CA LEU A 35 7.80 29.16 6.27
C LEU A 35 8.28 30.61 6.22
N ASN A 36 9.59 30.83 6.14
CA ASN A 36 10.21 32.16 6.19
C ASN A 36 9.72 32.98 7.40
N ASP A 37 9.80 32.36 8.59
CA ASP A 37 9.33 32.87 9.89
C ASP A 37 7.83 33.23 9.97
N GLN A 38 7.04 32.93 8.94
CA GLN A 38 5.58 33.08 8.98
C GLN A 38 4.91 31.76 9.38
N PRO A 39 3.92 31.78 10.29
CA PRO A 39 3.14 30.59 10.65
C PRO A 39 2.57 29.89 9.42
N PHE A 40 2.87 28.59 9.29
CA PHE A 40 2.47 27.77 8.15
C PHE A 40 1.69 26.54 8.58
N ARG A 41 0.81 26.08 7.70
CA ARG A 41 0.04 24.85 7.85
C ARG A 41 -0.29 24.29 6.48
N TYR A 42 -0.10 22.99 6.29
CA TYR A 42 -0.51 22.34 5.04
C TYR A 42 -1.81 21.56 5.19
N ILE A 43 -2.61 21.61 4.12
CA ILE A 43 -3.65 20.65 3.80
C ILE A 43 -3.20 20.03 2.47
N SER A 44 -2.76 18.78 2.54
CA SER A 44 -2.12 18.04 1.45
C SER A 44 -3.05 16.95 0.90
N GLY A 45 -2.77 16.50 -0.32
CA GLY A 45 -3.40 15.32 -0.92
C GLY A 45 -2.37 14.42 -1.62
N SER A 46 -2.46 13.11 -1.39
CA SER A 46 -1.62 12.15 -2.09
C SER A 46 -2.04 12.01 -3.55
N ILE A 47 -1.05 12.05 -4.45
CA ILE A 47 -1.21 11.91 -5.89
C ILE A 47 0.04 11.25 -6.49
N HIS A 48 -0.09 10.04 -7.03
CA HIS A 48 1.08 9.28 -7.51
C HIS A 48 1.30 9.46 -9.02
N TYR A 49 2.33 10.21 -9.41
CA TYR A 49 2.67 10.46 -10.82
C TYR A 49 2.83 9.17 -11.64
N PHE A 50 3.41 8.13 -11.03
CA PHE A 50 3.61 6.80 -11.63
C PHE A 50 2.31 5.99 -11.83
N ARG A 51 1.16 6.51 -11.37
CA ARG A 51 -0.19 5.97 -11.61
C ARG A 51 -1.02 6.79 -12.61
N ILE A 52 -0.43 7.82 -13.23
CA ILE A 52 -1.11 8.83 -14.04
C ILE A 52 -0.28 9.11 -15.31
N PRO A 53 -0.85 9.08 -16.52
CA PRO A 53 -0.13 9.49 -17.73
C PRO A 53 0.37 10.95 -17.66
N PRO A 54 1.58 11.28 -18.15
CA PRO A 54 2.14 12.63 -18.05
C PRO A 54 1.26 13.75 -18.60
N GLU A 55 0.48 13.46 -19.64
CA GLU A 55 -0.43 14.43 -20.25
C GLU A 55 -1.55 14.88 -19.29
N LEU A 56 -1.79 14.11 -18.23
CA LEU A 56 -2.85 14.34 -17.24
C LEU A 56 -2.32 14.90 -15.92
N TRP A 57 -1.00 14.85 -15.64
CA TRP A 57 -0.40 15.35 -14.39
C TRP A 57 -0.86 16.76 -14.03
N ASN A 58 -0.78 17.70 -14.98
CA ASN A 58 -1.17 19.08 -14.75
C ASN A 58 -2.67 19.24 -14.42
N ASP A 59 -3.56 18.52 -15.10
CA ASP A 59 -5.00 18.55 -14.80
C ASP A 59 -5.28 18.02 -13.37
N ARG A 60 -4.64 16.92 -12.97
CA ARG A 60 -4.83 16.36 -11.62
C ARG A 60 -4.32 17.31 -10.54
N LEU A 61 -3.17 17.96 -10.75
CA LEU A 61 -2.64 19.00 -9.85
C LEU A 61 -3.57 20.24 -9.80
N GLN A 62 -4.09 20.69 -10.94
CA GLN A 62 -5.08 21.78 -11.00
C GLN A 62 -6.35 21.46 -10.21
N ARG A 63 -6.86 20.22 -10.26
CA ARG A 63 -8.01 19.79 -9.44
C ARG A 63 -7.69 19.85 -7.95
N ILE A 64 -6.51 19.38 -7.53
CA ILE A 64 -6.08 19.47 -6.13
C ILE A 64 -6.00 20.92 -5.66
N ARG A 65 -5.35 21.81 -6.44
CA ARG A 65 -5.29 23.25 -6.13
C ARG A 65 -6.68 23.90 -6.13
N ALA A 66 -7.58 23.49 -7.02
CA ALA A 66 -8.94 24.02 -7.12
C ALA A 66 -9.88 23.56 -5.98
N ALA A 67 -9.55 22.46 -5.28
CA ALA A 67 -10.19 22.13 -4.00
C ALA A 67 -9.77 23.10 -2.87
N GLY A 68 -8.65 23.80 -3.02
CA GLY A 68 -8.09 24.71 -2.00
C GLY A 68 -6.98 24.09 -1.15
N LEU A 69 -6.49 22.91 -1.50
CA LEU A 69 -5.26 22.34 -0.94
C LEU A 69 -4.06 23.22 -1.32
N ASN A 70 -3.04 23.24 -0.47
CA ASN A 70 -1.79 24.00 -0.67
C ASN A 70 -0.55 23.13 -0.81
N ALA A 71 -0.68 21.80 -0.66
CA ALA A 71 0.41 20.85 -0.83
C ALA A 71 -0.04 19.54 -1.49
N VAL A 72 0.92 18.76 -1.98
CA VAL A 72 0.76 17.38 -2.45
C VAL A 72 1.80 16.46 -1.85
N GLN A 73 1.43 15.20 -1.64
CA GLN A 73 2.33 14.14 -1.18
C GLN A 73 2.47 13.03 -2.22
N PHE A 74 3.67 12.47 -2.39
CA PHE A 74 3.87 11.31 -3.27
C PHE A 74 5.12 10.50 -2.94
N TYR A 75 5.07 9.20 -3.26
CA TYR A 75 6.21 8.30 -3.24
C TYR A 75 7.10 8.42 -4.48
N VAL A 76 8.36 8.03 -4.35
CA VAL A 76 9.29 7.77 -5.46
C VAL A 76 9.64 6.28 -5.47
N PRO A 77 8.89 5.42 -6.20
CA PRO A 77 9.11 3.98 -6.19
C PRO A 77 10.42 3.61 -6.88
N TRP A 78 11.37 3.07 -6.11
CA TRP A 78 12.72 2.73 -6.60
C TRP A 78 12.71 1.82 -7.83
N ASN A 79 11.89 0.76 -7.83
CA ASN A 79 11.79 -0.19 -8.94
C ASN A 79 11.25 0.42 -10.24
N PHE A 80 10.55 1.56 -10.18
CA PHE A 80 10.14 2.33 -11.34
C PHE A 80 11.31 3.15 -11.90
N HIS A 81 12.28 3.56 -11.07
CA HIS A 81 13.44 4.32 -11.54
C HIS A 81 14.67 3.47 -11.85
N GLU A 82 14.80 2.26 -11.29
CA GLU A 82 15.95 1.35 -11.48
C GLU A 82 15.50 -0.10 -11.78
N GLU A 83 14.84 -0.32 -12.93
CA GLU A 83 14.37 -1.65 -13.37
C GLU A 83 15.49 -2.69 -13.50
N ARG A 84 16.73 -2.24 -13.74
CA ARG A 84 17.96 -3.04 -13.79
C ARG A 84 19.05 -2.35 -12.97
N PRO A 85 19.94 -3.08 -12.27
CA PRO A 85 20.96 -2.49 -11.42
C PRO A 85 21.82 -1.45 -12.15
N GLY A 86 21.89 -0.23 -11.60
CA GLY A 86 22.65 0.90 -12.14
C GLY A 86 22.03 1.61 -13.35
N VAL A 87 20.87 1.17 -13.85
CA VAL A 87 20.21 1.74 -15.03
C VAL A 87 19.03 2.60 -14.61
N PHE A 88 19.28 3.89 -14.44
CA PHE A 88 18.27 4.86 -14.00
C PHE A 88 17.44 5.43 -15.16
N ASN A 89 16.12 5.55 -14.95
CA ASN A 89 15.21 6.27 -15.83
C ASN A 89 14.41 7.35 -15.06
N PHE A 90 14.60 8.60 -15.47
CA PHE A 90 13.88 9.79 -14.98
C PHE A 90 13.27 10.61 -16.13
N LYS A 91 12.90 9.94 -17.24
CA LYS A 91 12.29 10.56 -18.43
C LYS A 91 10.84 10.14 -18.57
N ASP A 92 10.10 10.85 -19.43
CA ASP A 92 8.74 10.52 -19.84
C ASP A 92 7.81 10.30 -18.62
N ASP A 93 7.20 9.12 -18.48
CA ASP A 93 6.34 8.75 -17.34
C ASP A 93 7.06 8.69 -15.98
N ARG A 94 8.39 8.83 -15.97
CA ARG A 94 9.26 8.73 -14.80
C ARG A 94 9.95 10.04 -14.46
N ASN A 95 9.56 11.15 -15.10
CA ASN A 95 10.15 12.46 -14.85
C ASN A 95 9.63 13.12 -13.56
N VAL A 96 10.19 12.69 -12.42
CA VAL A 96 9.85 13.23 -11.10
C VAL A 96 10.16 14.74 -10.98
N SER A 97 11.23 15.23 -11.63
CA SER A 97 11.57 16.67 -11.68
C SER A 97 10.43 17.48 -12.29
N GLN A 98 9.96 17.08 -13.47
CA GLN A 98 8.85 17.74 -14.16
C GLN A 98 7.55 17.68 -13.37
N PHE A 99 7.27 16.58 -12.65
CA PHE A 99 6.09 16.51 -11.78
C PHE A 99 6.17 17.51 -10.62
N ILE A 100 7.36 17.71 -10.03
CA ILE A 100 7.61 18.71 -8.99
C ILE A 100 7.47 20.14 -9.54
N GLU A 101 8.02 20.41 -10.73
CA GLU A 101 7.91 21.70 -11.44
C GLU A 101 6.44 22.05 -11.75
N LEU A 102 5.64 21.05 -12.15
CA LEU A 102 4.20 21.21 -12.34
C LEU A 102 3.47 21.48 -11.02
N ALA A 103 3.86 20.85 -9.91
CA ALA A 103 3.28 21.15 -8.60
C ALA A 103 3.53 22.61 -8.19
N GLN A 104 4.78 23.08 -8.32
CA GLN A 104 5.14 24.49 -8.06
C GLN A 104 4.37 25.47 -8.95
N THR A 105 4.25 25.17 -10.24
CA THR A 105 3.50 25.98 -11.21
C THR A 105 2.01 26.07 -10.90
N ASN A 106 1.47 25.08 -10.17
CA ASN A 106 0.08 25.01 -9.71
C ASN A 106 -0.13 25.50 -8.26
N ASP A 107 0.81 26.28 -7.69
CA ASP A 107 0.72 26.79 -6.31
C ASP A 107 0.61 25.70 -5.24
N LEU A 108 1.30 24.57 -5.44
CA LEU A 108 1.33 23.44 -4.52
C LEU A 108 2.76 23.19 -4.02
N TYR A 109 2.92 23.18 -2.69
CA TYR A 109 4.12 22.67 -2.03
C TYR A 109 4.19 21.14 -2.12
N VAL A 110 5.37 20.56 -1.89
CA VAL A 110 5.61 19.12 -2.01
C VAL A 110 6.09 18.50 -0.70
N LEU A 111 5.47 17.40 -0.32
CA LEU A 111 5.90 16.45 0.69
C LEU A 111 6.37 15.18 -0.04
N ILE A 112 7.68 15.02 -0.25
CA ILE A 112 8.21 13.93 -1.08
C ILE A 112 8.63 12.74 -0.22
N ARG A 113 8.36 11.51 -0.68
CA ARG A 113 8.66 10.29 0.08
C ARG A 113 9.60 9.41 -0.71
N VAL A 114 10.89 9.43 -0.34
CA VAL A 114 11.99 8.94 -1.19
C VAL A 114 12.33 7.46 -0.97
N GLY A 115 11.68 6.79 -0.01
CA GLY A 115 11.85 5.37 0.23
C GLY A 115 13.10 5.03 1.08
N PRO A 116 13.81 3.91 0.80
CA PRO A 116 13.75 3.09 -0.41
C PRO A 116 12.49 2.23 -0.55
N TYR A 117 11.85 1.87 0.56
CA TYR A 117 10.55 1.20 0.59
C TYR A 117 9.41 2.23 0.64
N SER A 118 8.32 1.96 -0.08
CA SER A 118 7.19 2.87 -0.25
C SER A 118 5.81 2.24 0.04
N CYS A 119 5.72 0.94 0.36
CA CYS A 119 4.41 0.26 0.52
C CYS A 119 3.47 0.56 -0.66
N GLY A 120 2.36 1.26 -0.40
CA GLY A 120 1.57 2.01 -1.37
C GLY A 120 0.83 1.15 -2.39
N GLU A 121 0.61 -0.12 -2.06
CA GLU A 121 0.01 -1.15 -2.92
C GLU A 121 0.68 -1.28 -4.29
N TRP A 122 1.98 -0.99 -4.32
CA TRP A 122 2.82 -1.04 -5.51
C TRP A 122 3.72 -2.27 -5.47
N GLU A 123 4.04 -2.82 -6.64
CA GLU A 123 4.93 -3.97 -6.85
C GLU A 123 6.10 -3.98 -5.86
N ASN A 124 6.20 -5.03 -5.02
CA ASN A 124 7.25 -5.23 -4.02
C ASN A 124 7.48 -4.04 -3.07
N GLY A 125 6.44 -3.24 -2.81
CA GLY A 125 6.52 -2.01 -2.02
C GLY A 125 7.49 -0.96 -2.60
N GLY A 126 7.71 -0.96 -3.91
CA GLY A 126 8.70 -0.11 -4.58
C GLY A 126 10.12 -0.69 -4.63
N LEU A 127 10.43 -1.80 -3.94
CA LEU A 127 11.78 -2.38 -3.96
C LEU A 127 12.04 -3.16 -5.28
N PRO A 128 13.22 -3.03 -5.92
CA PRO A 128 13.50 -3.73 -7.18
C PRO A 128 13.57 -5.25 -7.05
N TRP A 129 12.92 -5.95 -8.00
CA TRP A 129 12.93 -7.42 -8.11
C TRP A 129 14.35 -8.03 -8.10
N TRP A 130 15.35 -7.31 -8.62
CA TRP A 130 16.71 -7.84 -8.77
C TRP A 130 17.46 -7.95 -7.44
N LEU A 131 16.98 -7.32 -6.36
CA LEU A 131 17.49 -7.51 -5.00
C LEU A 131 17.38 -8.99 -4.56
N LEU A 132 16.30 -9.66 -4.96
CA LEU A 132 16.02 -11.06 -4.61
C LEU A 132 17.02 -12.06 -5.21
N LYS A 133 17.89 -11.65 -6.15
CA LYS A 133 18.97 -12.52 -6.66
C LYS A 133 19.93 -12.97 -5.56
N ASP A 134 20.18 -12.09 -4.58
CA ASP A 134 20.80 -12.45 -3.32
C ASP A 134 19.74 -13.13 -2.45
N LYS A 135 19.64 -14.47 -2.52
CA LYS A 135 18.45 -15.19 -2.03
C LYS A 135 18.16 -15.02 -0.53
N ASP A 136 19.19 -14.73 0.25
CA ASP A 136 19.18 -14.51 1.68
C ASP A 136 19.21 -13.02 2.08
N ILE A 137 19.06 -12.09 1.13
CA ILE A 137 19.07 -10.65 1.39
C ILE A 137 18.01 -10.28 2.43
N ARG A 138 18.39 -9.40 3.36
CA ARG A 138 17.48 -8.83 4.35
C ARG A 138 17.15 -7.39 3.94
N MET A 139 16.15 -7.24 3.07
CA MET A 139 15.63 -5.93 2.70
C MET A 139 15.15 -5.15 3.94
N ARG A 140 15.27 -3.81 3.91
CA ARG A 140 14.90 -2.91 5.01
C ARG A 140 15.64 -3.19 6.34
N THR A 141 16.90 -3.61 6.23
CA THR A 141 17.82 -3.80 7.37
C THR A 141 19.22 -3.28 7.02
N ASN A 142 20.16 -3.37 7.95
CA ASN A 142 21.56 -3.04 7.75
C ASN A 142 22.36 -4.04 6.88
N ASP A 143 21.72 -4.99 6.19
CA ASP A 143 22.37 -5.86 5.21
C ASP A 143 23.16 -5.00 4.19
N THR A 144 24.48 -5.15 4.20
CA THR A 144 25.38 -4.30 3.41
C THR A 144 25.10 -4.34 1.90
N ARG A 145 24.49 -5.42 1.38
CA ARG A 145 24.04 -5.52 -0.01
C ARG A 145 22.86 -4.59 -0.27
N PHE A 146 21.88 -4.61 0.63
CA PHE A 146 20.71 -3.73 0.58
C PHE A 146 21.08 -2.26 0.78
N LEU A 147 21.98 -1.95 1.73
CA LEU A 147 22.49 -0.58 1.93
C LEU A 147 23.26 -0.08 0.69
N SER A 148 24.15 -0.89 0.11
CA SER A 148 24.91 -0.50 -1.09
C SER A 148 24.01 -0.31 -2.32
N ALA A 149 22.94 -1.09 -2.43
CA ALA A 149 21.93 -0.92 -3.45
C ALA A 149 21.13 0.38 -3.24
N THR A 150 20.71 0.66 -2.00
CA THR A 150 19.99 1.88 -1.62
C THR A 150 20.83 3.15 -1.82
N ASP A 151 22.12 3.10 -1.49
CA ASP A 151 23.05 4.22 -1.69
C ASP A 151 23.17 4.58 -3.18
N ARG A 152 23.24 3.58 -4.05
CA ARG A 152 23.25 3.78 -5.50
C ARG A 152 21.95 4.43 -5.98
N PHE A 153 20.79 3.96 -5.50
CA PHE A 153 19.50 4.58 -5.81
C PHE A 153 19.43 6.04 -5.39
N PHE A 154 19.79 6.35 -4.14
CA PHE A 154 19.82 7.71 -3.62
C PHE A 154 20.84 8.59 -4.37
N SER A 155 21.95 8.03 -4.85
CA SER A 155 22.92 8.73 -5.71
C SER A 155 22.35 9.08 -7.09
N GLY A 156 21.41 8.28 -7.62
CA GLY A 156 20.66 8.60 -8.84
C GLY A 156 19.50 9.57 -8.62
N LEU A 157 18.76 9.40 -7.53
CA LEU A 157 17.55 10.18 -7.21
C LEU A 157 17.86 11.58 -6.70
N PHE A 158 18.79 11.74 -5.75
CA PHE A 158 18.98 13.03 -5.08
C PHE A 158 19.31 14.19 -6.03
N PRO A 159 20.13 14.03 -7.10
CA PRO A 159 20.31 15.07 -8.11
C PRO A 159 19.03 15.50 -8.86
N GLN A 160 17.97 14.68 -8.88
CA GLN A 160 16.69 15.01 -9.50
C GLN A 160 15.78 15.85 -8.58
N ILE A 161 16.03 15.84 -7.27
CA ILE A 161 15.15 16.48 -6.26
C ILE A 161 15.84 17.62 -5.50
N GLU A 162 17.18 17.66 -5.44
CA GLU A 162 17.95 18.74 -4.81
C GLU A 162 17.59 20.13 -5.37
N PRO A 163 17.45 20.35 -6.70
CA PRO A 163 17.07 21.66 -7.24
C PRO A 163 15.70 22.16 -6.75
N HIS A 164 14.85 21.25 -6.30
CA HIS A 164 13.46 21.50 -5.90
C HIS A 164 13.25 21.69 -4.40
N LEU A 165 14.31 21.62 -3.60
CA LEU A 165 14.25 21.92 -2.17
C LEU A 165 13.85 23.38 -1.93
N ILE A 166 13.09 23.65 -0.86
CA ILE A 166 12.61 25.01 -0.51
C ILE A 166 13.77 26.04 -0.46
N ARG A 167 14.93 25.65 0.08
CA ARG A 167 16.15 26.48 0.12
C ARG A 167 16.67 26.90 -1.26
N ASN A 168 16.42 26.10 -2.29
CA ASN A 168 16.87 26.32 -3.66
C ASN A 168 15.86 27.06 -4.53
N GLY A 169 14.68 27.37 -3.98
CA GLY A 169 13.58 28.05 -4.66
C GLY A 169 12.54 27.10 -5.27
N GLY A 170 12.58 25.82 -4.94
CA GLY A 170 11.55 24.84 -5.32
C GLY A 170 10.46 24.63 -4.25
N PRO A 171 9.51 23.71 -4.48
CA PRO A 171 8.34 23.53 -3.61
C PRO A 171 8.50 22.50 -2.48
N ILE A 172 9.61 21.74 -2.40
CA ILE A 172 9.74 20.63 -1.43
C ILE A 172 9.97 21.18 -0.02
N LEU A 173 8.96 21.01 0.84
CA LEU A 173 8.99 21.38 2.26
C LEU A 173 9.62 20.28 3.14
N MET A 174 9.25 19.02 2.89
CA MET A 174 9.61 17.87 3.74
C MET A 174 9.95 16.64 2.91
N VAL A 175 10.84 15.80 3.45
CA VAL A 175 11.31 14.55 2.83
C VAL A 175 11.11 13.37 3.79
N GLN A 176 10.27 12.39 3.42
CA GLN A 176 10.08 11.18 4.22
C GLN A 176 11.19 10.18 3.92
N ILE A 177 11.78 9.62 4.97
CA ILE A 177 12.70 8.46 4.90
C ILE A 177 11.99 7.21 5.38
N GLU A 178 12.16 6.09 4.66
CA GLU A 178 11.40 4.84 4.87
C GLU A 178 9.87 5.03 4.79
N ASN A 179 9.10 3.99 5.11
CA ASN A 179 7.65 4.07 5.28
C ASN A 179 7.14 3.02 6.28
N GLU A 180 6.48 3.46 7.36
CA GLU A 180 5.93 2.59 8.40
C GLU A 180 6.92 1.53 8.90
N TYR A 181 8.15 1.95 9.17
CA TYR A 181 9.19 1.03 9.61
C TYR A 181 8.86 0.39 10.97
N GLY A 182 8.03 1.05 11.78
CA GLY A 182 7.45 0.52 12.99
C GLY A 182 6.49 -0.66 12.81
N SER A 183 5.94 -0.82 11.60
CA SER A 183 5.10 -1.96 11.21
C SER A 183 5.92 -3.16 10.74
N PHE A 184 7.23 -2.98 10.49
CA PHE A 184 8.15 -4.05 10.06
C PHE A 184 8.88 -4.70 11.24
N GLU A 185 8.97 -6.04 11.25
CA GLU A 185 9.42 -6.80 12.42
C GLU A 185 10.89 -6.58 12.82
N ALA A 186 11.76 -6.16 11.89
CA ALA A 186 13.19 -6.09 12.13
C ALA A 186 13.61 -5.03 13.16
N CYS A 187 12.90 -3.89 13.23
CA CYS A 187 13.18 -2.77 14.13
C CYS A 187 14.68 -2.33 14.13
N ASP A 188 15.37 -2.42 12.99
CA ASP A 188 16.79 -2.12 12.87
C ASP A 188 17.05 -0.60 12.87
N ARG A 189 17.33 -0.08 14.06
CA ARG A 189 17.66 1.34 14.27
C ARG A 189 18.99 1.76 13.63
N THR A 190 19.85 0.81 13.25
CA THR A 190 21.10 1.09 12.52
C THR A 190 20.78 1.49 11.08
N TYR A 191 19.87 0.75 10.45
CA TYR A 191 19.35 1.06 9.12
C TYR A 191 18.62 2.42 9.10
N MET A 192 17.72 2.68 10.07
CA MET A 192 17.02 3.97 10.14
C MET A 192 17.97 5.15 10.36
N ARG A 193 19.01 5.00 11.20
CA ARG A 193 20.06 6.01 11.35
C ARG A 193 20.83 6.22 10.05
N TRP A 194 21.24 5.14 9.38
CA TRP A 194 21.95 5.22 8.11
C TRP A 194 21.14 5.94 7.04
N LEU A 195 19.83 5.69 6.94
CA LEU A 195 18.93 6.43 6.02
C LEU A 195 18.89 7.93 6.33
N GLN A 196 18.75 8.29 7.61
CA GLN A 196 18.71 9.68 8.07
C GLN A 196 20.03 10.40 7.71
N GLU A 197 21.17 9.83 8.10
CA GLU A 197 22.51 10.38 7.84
C GLU A 197 22.79 10.48 6.33
N ARG A 198 22.42 9.44 5.56
CA ARG A 198 22.67 9.38 4.12
C ARG A 198 21.80 10.37 3.34
N THR A 199 20.58 10.62 3.79
CA THR A 199 19.67 11.60 3.18
C THR A 199 20.12 13.02 3.50
N ALA A 200 20.44 13.32 4.77
CA ALA A 200 21.01 14.61 5.17
C ALA A 200 22.33 14.93 4.44
N LYS A 201 23.23 13.95 4.29
CA LYS A 201 24.46 14.10 3.50
C LYS A 201 24.20 14.38 2.01
N GLY A 202 23.09 13.86 1.48
CA GLY A 202 22.76 13.93 0.06
C GLY A 202 21.95 15.16 -0.37
N LEU A 203 21.13 15.71 0.53
CA LEU A 203 20.22 16.82 0.25
C LEU A 203 20.53 18.10 1.06
N GLY A 204 21.43 18.02 2.04
CA GLY A 204 21.70 19.08 3.01
C GLY A 204 21.15 18.73 4.39
N SER A 205 21.85 19.13 5.46
CA SER A 205 21.43 18.87 6.84
C SER A 205 20.29 19.77 7.33
N ASP A 206 19.89 20.74 6.51
CA ASP A 206 18.80 21.69 6.72
C ASP A 206 17.46 21.23 6.12
N VAL A 207 17.43 20.10 5.42
CA VAL A 207 16.19 19.51 4.90
C VAL A 207 15.32 18.95 6.03
N MET A 208 14.02 19.22 5.98
CA MET A 208 13.07 18.74 6.98
C MET A 208 12.76 17.24 6.76
N LEU A 209 13.52 16.37 7.42
CA LEU A 209 13.28 14.93 7.38
C LEU A 209 12.12 14.53 8.28
N TYR A 210 11.33 13.54 7.86
CA TYR A 210 10.28 12.94 8.68
C TYR A 210 10.14 11.42 8.48
N THR A 211 9.50 10.76 9.44
CA THR A 211 9.02 9.37 9.33
C THR A 211 7.51 9.33 9.54
N THR A 212 6.85 8.28 9.06
CA THR A 212 5.41 8.05 9.23
C THR A 212 5.21 6.63 9.71
N ASP A 213 4.45 6.46 10.80
CA ASP A 213 4.12 5.17 11.40
C ASP A 213 2.73 5.22 12.05
N GLY A 214 2.04 4.07 12.08
CA GLY A 214 0.77 3.94 12.80
C GLY A 214 0.88 4.34 14.28
N PRO A 215 -0.21 4.85 14.90
CA PRO A 215 -0.13 5.67 16.10
C PRO A 215 -0.13 4.83 17.39
N ASP A 216 0.77 3.85 17.46
CA ASP A 216 0.99 2.97 18.59
C ASP A 216 2.44 3.09 19.13
N ARG A 217 2.62 2.86 20.44
CA ARG A 217 3.94 2.99 21.09
C ARG A 217 4.97 1.98 20.57
N ARG A 218 4.54 0.80 20.08
CA ARG A 218 5.46 -0.20 19.49
C ARG A 218 5.96 0.26 18.13
N MET A 219 5.05 0.73 17.28
CA MET A 219 5.37 1.21 15.93
C MET A 219 6.30 2.42 15.99
N LEU A 220 5.87 3.49 16.67
CA LEU A 220 6.67 4.72 16.80
C LEU A 220 8.04 4.49 17.46
N ARG A 221 8.20 3.49 18.36
CA ARG A 221 9.51 3.14 18.94
C ARG A 221 10.52 2.61 17.91
N CYS A 222 10.05 1.90 16.90
CA CYS A 222 10.89 1.29 15.88
C CYS A 222 11.07 2.20 14.65
N GLY A 223 10.02 2.94 14.25
CA GLY A 223 10.07 3.85 13.11
C GLY A 223 10.66 5.24 13.39
N SER A 224 10.60 5.75 14.62
CA SER A 224 11.20 7.06 14.93
C SER A 224 12.73 7.02 15.06
N ILE A 225 13.38 8.03 14.48
CA ILE A 225 14.83 8.24 14.53
C ILE A 225 15.16 9.72 14.82
N PRO A 226 16.14 10.02 15.71
CA PRO A 226 16.58 11.39 15.93
C PRO A 226 17.06 12.06 14.64
N GLY A 227 16.77 13.35 14.48
CA GLY A 227 17.05 14.08 13.23
C GLY A 227 16.00 13.92 12.14
N ALA A 228 14.87 13.28 12.44
CA ALA A 228 13.64 13.31 11.64
C ALA A 228 12.42 13.53 12.57
N ILE A 229 11.40 14.25 12.08
CA ILE A 229 10.13 14.42 12.80
C ILE A 229 9.34 13.10 12.73
N PRO A 230 8.94 12.48 13.85
CA PRO A 230 7.93 11.43 13.81
C PRO A 230 6.57 12.06 13.48
N THR A 231 5.92 11.52 12.46
CA THR A 231 4.52 11.79 12.12
C THR A 231 3.72 10.50 12.26
N VAL A 232 2.40 10.61 12.36
CA VAL A 232 1.52 9.44 12.42
C VAL A 232 0.66 9.36 11.17
N ASP A 233 0.18 8.17 10.85
CA ASP A 233 -0.96 7.95 9.97
C ASP A 233 -2.17 7.45 10.76
N PHE A 234 -3.39 7.71 10.28
CA PHE A 234 -4.62 7.06 10.78
C PHE A 234 -5.83 7.43 9.93
N GLY A 235 -6.77 6.49 9.84
CA GLY A 235 -8.07 6.69 9.20
C GLY A 235 -9.13 7.28 10.14
N ILE A 236 -10.39 7.03 9.80
CA ILE A 236 -11.55 7.50 10.57
C ILE A 236 -11.47 7.06 12.03
N SER A 237 -11.48 8.05 12.94
CA SER A 237 -11.21 7.88 14.37
C SER A 237 -12.18 8.70 15.23
N THR A 238 -12.18 8.44 16.55
CA THR A 238 -12.87 9.30 17.52
C THR A 238 -11.98 10.48 17.92
N LYS A 239 -12.58 11.58 18.40
CA LYS A 239 -11.83 12.77 18.87
C LYS A 239 -10.76 12.42 19.92
N ILE A 240 -11.13 11.60 20.91
CA ILE A 240 -10.24 11.11 21.97
C ILE A 240 -9.08 10.28 21.40
N ALA A 241 -9.33 9.48 20.36
CA ALA A 241 -8.27 8.72 19.70
C ALA A 241 -7.30 9.66 18.95
N ILE A 242 -7.82 10.64 18.22
CA ILE A 242 -7.01 11.66 17.51
C ILE A 242 -6.12 12.45 18.49
N ASP A 243 -6.67 12.87 19.63
CA ASP A 243 -5.89 13.53 20.70
C ASP A 243 -4.77 12.63 21.22
N ARG A 244 -5.07 11.34 21.47
CA ARG A 244 -4.07 10.33 21.89
C ARG A 244 -2.99 10.13 20.82
N TYR A 245 -3.34 10.09 19.54
CA TYR A 245 -2.37 9.87 18.46
C TYR A 245 -1.39 11.04 18.35
N PHE A 246 -1.88 12.28 18.42
CA PHE A 246 -1.02 13.46 18.44
C PHE A 246 -0.24 13.63 19.75
N TYR A 247 -0.78 13.18 20.90
CA TYR A 247 -0.01 13.07 22.13
C TYR A 247 1.16 12.08 21.99
N LEU A 248 0.93 10.91 21.39
CA LEU A 248 1.98 9.93 21.13
C LEU A 248 3.06 10.47 20.18
N GLN A 249 2.67 11.19 19.12
CA GLN A 249 3.61 11.87 18.23
C GLN A 249 4.57 12.80 19.02
N ASN A 250 4.02 13.68 19.85
CA ASN A 250 4.80 14.61 20.68
C ASN A 250 5.56 13.91 21.84
N PHE A 251 5.14 12.72 22.26
CA PHE A 251 5.88 11.91 23.25
C PHE A 251 7.21 11.37 22.69
N PHE A 252 7.26 11.02 21.40
CA PHE A 252 8.50 10.55 20.77
C PHE A 252 9.43 11.68 20.31
N TYR A 253 8.90 12.87 20.04
CA TYR A 253 9.69 14.08 19.79
C TYR A 253 8.93 15.31 20.33
N SER A 254 9.42 15.90 21.41
CA SER A 254 8.75 17.05 22.05
C SER A 254 8.79 18.31 21.19
N GLY A 255 7.66 19.01 21.08
CA GLY A 255 7.53 20.29 20.39
C GLY A 255 7.28 20.19 18.88
N VAL A 256 7.12 18.99 18.32
CA VAL A 256 6.80 18.82 16.89
C VAL A 256 5.36 19.22 16.56
N PRO A 257 5.09 19.72 15.35
CA PRO A 257 3.72 19.96 14.90
C PRO A 257 2.92 18.67 14.80
N ARG A 258 1.62 18.76 15.10
CA ARG A 258 0.68 17.66 14.91
C ARG A 258 0.57 17.34 13.41
N VAL A 259 0.84 16.10 13.01
CA VAL A 259 0.78 15.68 11.61
C VAL A 259 0.10 14.33 11.46
N ASN A 260 -0.94 14.26 10.63
CA ASN A 260 -1.42 13.01 10.04
C ASN A 260 -0.95 12.93 8.58
N SER A 261 0.10 12.14 8.32
CA SER A 261 0.74 12.01 7.00
C SER A 261 -0.05 11.13 6.03
N GLU A 262 -0.94 10.27 6.53
CA GLU A 262 -1.89 9.50 5.71
C GLU A 262 -3.26 9.41 6.40
N PHE A 263 -4.12 10.40 6.13
CA PHE A 263 -5.53 10.34 6.48
C PHE A 263 -6.30 9.64 5.35
N TYR A 264 -6.97 8.52 5.67
CA TYR A 264 -7.60 7.65 4.67
C TYR A 264 -9.10 7.98 4.42
N PRO A 265 -9.49 8.73 3.36
CA PRO A 265 -10.90 8.96 2.99
C PRO A 265 -11.54 7.80 2.23
N GLY A 266 -10.76 6.77 1.90
CA GLY A 266 -11.16 5.60 1.12
C GLY A 266 -10.21 4.44 1.41
N TRP A 267 -10.17 3.43 0.56
CA TRP A 267 -9.24 2.31 0.70
C TRP A 267 -8.94 1.64 -0.64
N PHE A 268 -7.82 0.92 -0.72
CA PHE A 268 -7.48 0.10 -1.87
C PHE A 268 -8.36 -1.16 -1.95
N VAL A 269 -8.33 -1.83 -3.11
CA VAL A 269 -9.20 -2.96 -3.42
C VAL A 269 -8.40 -4.15 -3.95
N MET A 270 -8.80 -5.37 -3.60
CA MET A 270 -8.16 -6.61 -4.04
C MET A 270 -9.04 -7.43 -4.97
N TRP A 271 -8.42 -8.22 -5.87
CA TRP A 271 -9.17 -9.17 -6.70
C TRP A 271 -9.87 -10.21 -5.82
N GLY A 272 -11.19 -10.37 -5.99
CA GLY A 272 -12.06 -11.26 -5.21
C GLY A 272 -12.78 -10.61 -4.02
N GLN A 273 -12.54 -9.31 -3.76
CA GLN A 273 -13.14 -8.59 -2.64
C GLN A 273 -14.66 -8.38 -2.81
N GLN A 274 -15.45 -8.81 -1.83
CA GLN A 274 -16.92 -8.87 -1.90
C GLN A 274 -17.66 -7.62 -1.39
N LYS A 275 -16.94 -6.64 -0.84
CA LYS A 275 -17.51 -5.38 -0.34
C LYS A 275 -16.50 -4.23 -0.44
N ASN A 276 -17.00 -3.02 -0.67
CA ASN A 276 -16.24 -1.79 -0.50
C ASN A 276 -16.69 -1.12 0.80
N GLU A 277 -16.01 -1.40 1.90
CA GLU A 277 -16.30 -0.77 3.20
C GLU A 277 -15.40 0.47 3.31
N VAL A 278 -15.91 1.60 2.85
CA VAL A 278 -15.21 2.90 2.82
C VAL A 278 -15.93 3.94 3.70
N PRO A 279 -15.20 4.94 4.24
CA PRO A 279 -15.79 6.04 5.00
C PRO A 279 -16.90 6.78 4.26
N THR A 280 -17.90 7.28 5.00
CA THR A 280 -18.87 8.23 4.45
C THR A 280 -18.32 9.66 4.47
N VAL A 281 -18.83 10.52 3.58
CA VAL A 281 -18.50 11.95 3.52
C VAL A 281 -18.54 12.61 4.91
N GLU A 282 -19.58 12.32 5.69
CA GLU A 282 -19.77 12.87 7.05
C GLU A 282 -18.62 12.51 7.99
N TRP A 283 -18.20 11.24 8.03
CA TRP A 283 -17.11 10.81 8.91
C TRP A 283 -15.76 11.37 8.46
N ILE A 284 -15.53 11.46 7.14
CA ILE A 284 -14.33 12.09 6.54
C ILE A 284 -14.24 13.56 6.97
N MET A 285 -15.35 14.30 6.85
CA MET A 285 -15.39 15.72 7.21
C MET A 285 -15.31 15.95 8.72
N ASN A 286 -16.01 15.15 9.54
CA ASN A 286 -15.91 15.23 11.01
C ASN A 286 -14.47 15.02 11.51
N ASN A 287 -13.71 14.12 10.87
CA ASN A 287 -12.29 13.91 11.18
C ASN A 287 -11.41 15.05 10.65
N THR A 288 -11.63 15.47 9.39
CA THR A 288 -10.97 16.63 8.75
C THR A 288 -11.08 17.89 9.62
N GLU A 289 -12.29 18.27 9.99
CA GLU A 289 -12.59 19.47 10.77
C GLU A 289 -11.99 19.38 12.17
N TYR A 290 -12.00 18.20 12.78
CA TYR A 290 -11.41 18.03 14.10
C TYR A 290 -9.89 18.10 14.09
N MET A 291 -9.21 17.39 13.18
CA MET A 291 -7.77 17.55 12.95
C MET A 291 -7.41 19.01 12.65
N TYR A 292 -8.26 19.71 11.88
CA TYR A 292 -8.07 21.14 11.64
C TYR A 292 -8.23 21.98 12.92
N SER A 293 -9.21 21.68 13.78
CA SER A 293 -9.42 22.42 15.04
C SER A 293 -8.28 22.28 16.06
N VAL A 294 -7.57 21.14 16.10
CA VAL A 294 -6.47 20.89 17.06
C VAL A 294 -5.08 21.32 16.56
N GLY A 295 -5.01 22.05 15.45
CA GLY A 295 -3.76 22.58 14.89
C GLY A 295 -2.94 21.60 14.02
N ALA A 296 -3.44 20.40 13.72
CA ALA A 296 -2.72 19.44 12.88
C ALA A 296 -2.63 19.83 11.41
N SER A 297 -1.47 19.66 10.79
CA SER A 297 -1.37 19.54 9.33
C SER A 297 -1.71 18.11 8.92
N PHE A 298 -2.29 17.89 7.74
CA PHE A 298 -2.68 16.54 7.32
C PHE A 298 -2.67 16.36 5.81
N ASN A 299 -2.63 15.11 5.39
CA ASN A 299 -2.60 14.69 4.00
C ASN A 299 -3.66 13.63 3.70
N TYR A 300 -4.52 13.87 2.71
CA TYR A 300 -5.50 12.88 2.24
C TYR A 300 -4.82 11.78 1.41
N TYR A 301 -4.67 10.58 1.97
CA TYR A 301 -4.17 9.39 1.27
C TYR A 301 -5.36 8.47 0.90
N MET A 302 -5.88 8.45 -0.33
CA MET A 302 -5.51 9.22 -1.52
C MET A 302 -6.45 10.40 -1.77
N MET A 303 -5.92 11.48 -2.34
CA MET A 303 -6.71 12.57 -2.94
C MET A 303 -7.06 12.24 -4.40
N HIS A 304 -6.10 11.67 -5.13
CA HIS A 304 -6.29 11.03 -6.43
C HIS A 304 -5.40 9.78 -6.52
N GLY A 305 -6.00 8.60 -6.64
CA GLY A 305 -5.24 7.35 -6.68
C GLY A 305 -4.71 6.95 -8.08
N GLY A 306 -5.51 7.06 -9.14
CA GLY A 306 -5.12 6.72 -10.51
C GLY A 306 -5.20 5.22 -10.84
N THR A 307 -4.24 4.69 -11.62
CA THR A 307 -4.24 3.30 -12.12
C THR A 307 -2.88 2.61 -11.92
N ASN A 308 -2.89 1.36 -11.44
CA ASN A 308 -1.74 0.45 -11.46
C ASN A 308 -1.51 -0.10 -12.88
N PHE A 309 -1.02 0.73 -13.80
CA PHE A 309 -0.79 0.33 -15.19
C PHE A 309 0.16 -0.89 -15.31
N GLY A 310 -0.04 -1.67 -16.38
CA GLY A 310 0.79 -2.82 -16.71
C GLY A 310 0.84 -3.90 -15.63
N TYR A 311 1.98 -4.01 -14.95
CA TYR A 311 2.27 -5.03 -13.94
C TYR A 311 2.54 -4.46 -12.54
N TRP A 312 2.41 -3.15 -12.36
CA TRP A 312 2.92 -2.43 -11.19
C TRP A 312 2.06 -2.54 -9.92
N ASN A 313 0.93 -3.25 -9.97
CA ASN A 313 0.14 -3.52 -8.78
C ASN A 313 0.95 -4.36 -7.79
N GLY A 314 0.83 -4.04 -6.50
CA GLY A 314 1.28 -4.90 -5.43
C GLY A 314 0.33 -6.06 -5.13
N ALA A 315 0.63 -6.79 -4.06
CA ALA A 315 -0.23 -7.83 -3.52
C ALA A 315 -0.25 -7.84 -1.98
N GLU A 316 -1.33 -8.39 -1.46
CA GLU A 316 -1.43 -8.89 -0.09
C GLU A 316 -1.31 -10.41 -0.07
N VAL A 317 -1.08 -11.00 1.11
CA VAL A 317 -0.99 -12.46 1.30
C VAL A 317 -2.18 -13.22 0.70
N SER A 318 -3.37 -12.61 0.71
CA SER A 318 -4.61 -13.24 0.23
C SER A 318 -4.87 -13.07 -1.27
N SER A 319 -4.47 -11.94 -1.88
CA SER A 319 -4.71 -11.65 -3.30
C SER A 319 -3.92 -10.42 -3.76
N ALA A 320 -3.70 -10.31 -5.07
CA ALA A 320 -3.17 -9.11 -5.69
C ALA A 320 -4.17 -7.95 -5.64
N VAL A 321 -3.64 -6.73 -5.52
CA VAL A 321 -4.40 -5.47 -5.64
C VAL A 321 -4.93 -5.35 -7.08
N ILE A 322 -6.11 -4.75 -7.24
CA ILE A 322 -6.70 -4.55 -8.57
C ILE A 322 -5.91 -3.53 -9.42
N THR A 323 -6.17 -3.49 -10.73
CA THR A 323 -5.48 -2.56 -11.63
C THR A 323 -5.98 -1.13 -11.44
N SER A 324 -7.28 -0.91 -11.22
CA SER A 324 -7.78 0.41 -10.83
C SER A 324 -7.28 0.76 -9.43
N TYR A 325 -6.68 1.94 -9.26
CA TYR A 325 -6.35 2.47 -7.95
C TYR A 325 -7.24 3.69 -7.64
N ASP A 326 -8.52 3.64 -8.05
CA ASP A 326 -9.52 4.67 -7.77
C ASP A 326 -9.60 5.04 -6.27
N TYR A 327 -9.37 4.04 -5.41
CA TYR A 327 -9.30 4.17 -3.95
C TYR A 327 -10.61 4.64 -3.28
N SER A 328 -11.70 4.84 -4.05
CA SER A 328 -12.85 5.67 -3.62
C SER A 328 -12.42 7.09 -3.21
N SER A 329 -11.35 7.59 -3.82
CA SER A 329 -10.73 8.88 -3.48
C SER A 329 -11.57 10.07 -3.93
N PRO A 330 -11.33 11.29 -3.39
CA PRO A 330 -12.02 12.51 -3.80
C PRO A 330 -12.02 12.76 -5.32
N ILE A 331 -10.95 12.39 -6.03
CA ILE A 331 -10.81 12.47 -7.48
C ILE A 331 -10.67 11.04 -8.04
N THR A 332 -11.66 10.57 -8.82
CA THR A 332 -11.71 9.18 -9.32
C THR A 332 -10.49 8.79 -10.16
N GLU A 333 -10.31 7.50 -10.45
CA GLU A 333 -9.29 6.97 -11.36
C GLU A 333 -9.15 7.79 -12.66
N ALA A 334 -10.27 8.22 -13.25
CA ALA A 334 -10.28 8.97 -14.51
C ALA A 334 -10.32 10.51 -14.34
N GLY A 335 -10.07 11.03 -13.14
CA GLY A 335 -9.99 12.47 -12.85
C GLY A 335 -11.31 13.14 -12.50
N ASP A 336 -12.41 12.39 -12.36
CA ASP A 336 -13.74 12.96 -12.16
C ASP A 336 -13.99 13.36 -10.70
N ILE A 337 -14.74 14.44 -10.52
CA ILE A 337 -15.05 15.02 -9.21
C ILE A 337 -16.15 14.24 -8.47
N THR A 338 -15.92 13.91 -7.20
CA THR A 338 -16.86 13.18 -6.33
C THR A 338 -17.53 14.07 -5.27
N ALA A 339 -18.50 13.51 -4.53
CA ALA A 339 -19.08 14.15 -3.35
C ALA A 339 -18.04 14.42 -2.24
N ASN A 340 -17.05 13.53 -2.06
CA ASN A 340 -15.95 13.73 -1.11
C ASN A 340 -15.14 14.99 -1.46
N TYR A 341 -14.79 15.18 -2.73
CA TYR A 341 -14.09 16.38 -3.19
C TYR A 341 -14.91 17.65 -2.95
N LEU A 342 -16.20 17.63 -3.27
CA LEU A 342 -17.07 18.80 -3.07
C LEU A 342 -17.21 19.16 -1.59
N ALA A 343 -17.28 18.17 -0.70
CA ALA A 343 -17.32 18.40 0.74
C ALA A 343 -16.03 19.04 1.28
N ILE A 344 -14.87 18.48 0.92
CA ILE A 344 -13.54 19.02 1.26
C ILE A 344 -13.41 20.47 0.76
N ARG A 345 -13.73 20.69 -0.52
CA ARG A 345 -13.67 22.02 -1.16
C ARG A 345 -14.58 23.04 -0.48
N ASN A 346 -15.82 22.65 -0.17
CA ASN A 346 -16.79 23.55 0.46
C ASN A 346 -16.34 23.91 1.87
N TRP A 347 -15.83 22.95 2.66
CA TRP A 347 -15.26 23.22 3.97
C TRP A 347 -14.07 24.19 3.90
N ILE A 348 -13.16 24.05 2.94
CA ILE A 348 -12.02 24.98 2.81
C ILE A 348 -12.46 26.44 2.55
N THR A 349 -13.66 26.67 1.99
CA THR A 349 -14.19 28.04 1.86
C THR A 349 -14.49 28.69 3.22
N THR A 350 -14.89 27.90 4.23
CA THR A 350 -15.30 28.40 5.56
C THR A 350 -14.14 28.70 6.49
N ILE A 351 -12.93 28.17 6.20
CA ILE A 351 -11.73 28.41 7.00
C ILE A 351 -11.36 29.92 6.95
N PRO A 352 -11.35 30.64 8.09
CA PRO A 352 -10.92 32.04 8.15
C PRO A 352 -9.48 32.18 7.65
N ASP A 353 -9.21 33.25 6.89
CA ASP A 353 -7.88 33.67 6.45
C ASP A 353 -7.01 32.62 5.71
N TRP A 354 -7.61 31.51 5.28
CA TRP A 354 -6.91 30.49 4.50
C TRP A 354 -6.38 31.07 3.17
N PRO A 355 -5.06 31.06 2.93
CA PRO A 355 -4.45 31.75 1.78
C PRO A 355 -4.80 31.08 0.45
N ASN A 356 -4.87 29.74 0.41
CA ASN A 356 -5.14 28.96 -0.80
C ASN A 356 -6.64 28.76 -1.00
N LYS A 357 -7.43 29.84 -1.08
CA LYS A 357 -8.88 29.75 -1.32
C LYS A 357 -9.19 28.88 -2.57
N PRO A 358 -10.30 28.12 -2.58
CA PRO A 358 -10.63 27.22 -3.68
C PRO A 358 -10.85 27.95 -5.00
N LEU A 359 -10.27 27.43 -6.08
CA LEU A 359 -10.39 28.00 -7.43
C LEU A 359 -11.58 27.39 -8.19
N ALA A 360 -11.79 27.84 -9.44
CA ALA A 360 -12.70 27.17 -10.36
C ALA A 360 -12.22 25.73 -10.63
N VAL A 361 -13.13 24.76 -10.57
CA VAL A 361 -12.80 23.35 -10.78
C VAL A 361 -12.71 23.05 -12.27
N PRO A 362 -11.64 22.41 -12.77
CA PRO A 362 -11.54 21.98 -14.17
C PRO A 362 -12.72 21.09 -14.57
N GLN A 363 -13.23 21.26 -15.79
CA GLN A 363 -14.29 20.39 -16.33
C GLN A 363 -13.79 18.94 -16.42
N ASN A 364 -14.64 17.96 -16.11
CA ASN A 364 -14.30 16.55 -16.20
C ASN A 364 -13.96 16.14 -17.65
N SER A 365 -13.01 15.22 -17.83
CA SER A 365 -12.73 14.67 -19.17
C SER A 365 -13.94 13.90 -19.69
N THR A 366 -14.39 14.24 -20.90
CA THR A 366 -15.44 13.50 -21.61
C THR A 366 -14.99 12.07 -21.87
N LYS A 367 -15.84 11.10 -21.52
CA LYS A 367 -15.60 9.67 -21.73
C LYS A 367 -16.37 9.20 -22.97
N LYS A 368 -15.80 8.29 -23.77
CA LYS A 368 -16.42 7.81 -25.02
C LYS A 368 -16.59 6.30 -25.06
N ALA A 369 -17.79 5.85 -25.42
CA ALA A 369 -18.03 4.47 -25.79
C ALA A 369 -17.69 4.25 -27.28
N TYR A 370 -16.50 3.74 -27.59
CA TYR A 370 -16.15 3.32 -28.97
C TYR A 370 -16.87 2.04 -29.41
N GLY A 371 -17.58 1.37 -28.49
CA GLY A 371 -18.43 0.23 -28.80
C GLY A 371 -17.64 -1.04 -29.12
N LYS A 372 -18.22 -1.89 -29.97
CA LYS A 372 -17.69 -3.21 -30.28
C LYS A 372 -16.57 -3.17 -31.32
N ILE A 373 -15.45 -3.80 -31.00
CA ILE A 373 -14.30 -3.96 -31.90
C ILE A 373 -14.02 -5.45 -32.10
N LYS A 374 -13.73 -5.81 -33.35
CA LYS A 374 -13.31 -7.17 -33.73
C LYS A 374 -11.84 -7.38 -33.41
N VAL A 375 -11.53 -8.53 -32.81
CA VAL A 375 -10.16 -9.01 -32.59
C VAL A 375 -10.03 -10.42 -33.14
N THR A 376 -8.87 -10.73 -33.71
CA THR A 376 -8.55 -12.00 -34.37
C THR A 376 -7.63 -12.84 -33.49
N LYS A 377 -7.99 -14.09 -33.23
CA LYS A 377 -7.17 -15.07 -32.51
C LYS A 377 -6.01 -15.57 -33.37
N LEU A 378 -4.78 -15.39 -32.89
CA LEU A 378 -3.54 -15.75 -33.61
C LEU A 378 -2.97 -17.14 -33.26
N GLY A 379 -3.51 -17.78 -32.23
CA GLY A 379 -3.24 -19.18 -31.91
C GLY A 379 -2.52 -19.47 -30.60
N THR A 380 -2.03 -20.69 -30.50
CA THR A 380 -1.61 -21.34 -29.25
C THR A 380 -0.29 -20.81 -28.69
N LEU A 381 -0.03 -21.15 -27.43
CA LEU A 381 1.17 -20.75 -26.69
C LEU A 381 2.50 -21.09 -27.39
N SER A 382 2.56 -22.17 -28.19
CA SER A 382 3.76 -22.51 -28.98
C SER A 382 4.04 -21.49 -30.11
N LYS A 383 2.98 -20.96 -30.77
CA LYS A 383 3.10 -19.84 -31.71
C LYS A 383 3.51 -18.56 -30.98
N LEU A 384 2.91 -18.31 -29.80
CA LEU A 384 3.25 -17.17 -28.95
C LEU A 384 4.74 -17.15 -28.62
N LYS A 385 5.28 -18.27 -28.10
CA LYS A 385 6.70 -18.44 -27.75
C LYS A 385 7.60 -17.98 -28.89
N LYS A 386 7.43 -18.52 -30.10
CA LYS A 386 8.23 -18.14 -31.29
C LYS A 386 8.19 -16.64 -31.63
N ALA A 387 7.09 -15.94 -31.32
CA ALA A 387 6.94 -14.52 -31.61
C ALA A 387 7.47 -13.61 -30.49
N VAL A 388 7.28 -13.97 -29.22
CA VAL A 388 7.44 -13.05 -28.08
C VAL A 388 8.36 -13.56 -26.96
N SER A 389 8.92 -14.77 -27.06
CA SER A 389 9.80 -15.29 -26.02
C SER A 389 11.14 -14.57 -25.99
N ASN A 390 11.64 -14.31 -24.79
CA ASN A 390 12.92 -13.67 -24.55
C ASN A 390 13.69 -14.43 -23.46
N GLY A 391 15.03 -14.40 -23.52
CA GLY A 391 15.91 -14.95 -22.48
C GLY A 391 15.73 -16.44 -22.15
N CYS A 392 15.42 -17.29 -23.14
CA CYS A 392 15.21 -18.73 -22.91
C CYS A 392 16.45 -19.39 -22.28
N LYS A 393 16.28 -20.06 -21.13
CA LYS A 393 17.33 -20.85 -20.44
C LYS A 393 16.91 -22.31 -20.35
N HIS A 394 17.90 -23.21 -20.36
CA HIS A 394 17.71 -24.65 -20.11
C HIS A 394 18.31 -25.01 -18.76
N SER A 395 17.60 -25.79 -17.95
CA SER A 395 18.11 -26.29 -16.67
C SER A 395 17.45 -27.62 -16.26
N LYS A 396 18.11 -28.37 -15.38
CA LYS A 396 17.58 -29.65 -14.90
C LYS A 396 16.28 -29.48 -14.11
N TYR A 397 16.18 -28.43 -13.29
CA TYR A 397 15.00 -28.12 -12.49
C TYR A 397 14.51 -26.70 -12.83
N PRO A 398 13.23 -26.37 -12.57
CA PRO A 398 12.71 -25.02 -12.79
C PRO A 398 13.48 -23.95 -12.02
N MET A 399 13.54 -22.77 -12.60
CA MET A 399 14.20 -21.56 -12.07
C MET A 399 13.15 -20.50 -11.75
N THR A 400 13.43 -19.63 -10.79
CA THR A 400 12.54 -18.51 -10.46
C THR A 400 12.62 -17.39 -11.52
N PHE A 401 11.64 -16.48 -11.52
CA PHE A 401 11.61 -15.29 -12.39
C PHE A 401 12.91 -14.48 -12.27
N GLU A 402 13.43 -14.35 -11.05
CA GLU A 402 14.63 -13.62 -10.68
C GLU A 402 15.89 -14.26 -11.29
N GLU A 403 15.98 -15.59 -11.25
CA GLU A 403 17.07 -16.38 -11.85
C GLU A 403 17.01 -16.38 -13.39
N LEU A 404 15.81 -16.21 -13.96
CA LEU A 404 15.57 -16.10 -15.40
C LEU A 404 15.74 -14.67 -15.96
N ASP A 405 16.02 -13.68 -15.11
CA ASP A 405 16.10 -12.25 -15.47
C ASP A 405 14.78 -11.61 -15.94
N VAL A 406 13.64 -12.23 -15.61
CA VAL A 406 12.28 -11.82 -16.00
C VAL A 406 11.59 -11.18 -14.80
N PRO A 407 11.43 -9.84 -14.75
CA PRO A 407 10.94 -9.18 -13.54
C PRO A 407 9.44 -9.36 -13.30
N TYR A 408 8.65 -9.29 -14.38
CA TYR A 408 7.21 -9.08 -14.38
C TYR A 408 6.52 -9.91 -15.47
N GLY A 409 5.19 -9.93 -15.48
CA GLY A 409 4.41 -10.62 -16.51
C GLY A 409 4.45 -12.14 -16.35
N PHE A 410 4.98 -12.83 -17.36
CA PHE A 410 4.84 -14.27 -17.50
C PHE A 410 6.14 -14.98 -17.88
N VAL A 411 6.33 -16.19 -17.36
CA VAL A 411 7.36 -17.14 -17.78
C VAL A 411 6.69 -18.43 -18.26
N LEU A 412 7.16 -18.95 -19.38
CA LEU A 412 6.75 -20.23 -19.94
C LEU A 412 7.81 -21.30 -19.64
N TYR A 413 7.43 -22.30 -18.85
CA TYR A 413 8.22 -23.48 -18.50
C TYR A 413 7.78 -24.66 -19.37
N GLU A 414 8.68 -25.30 -20.10
CA GLU A 414 8.36 -26.43 -20.99
C GLU A 414 9.33 -27.61 -20.80
N THR A 415 8.80 -28.82 -20.90
CA THR A 415 9.54 -30.09 -20.85
C THR A 415 8.75 -31.17 -21.61
N LYS A 416 9.26 -32.40 -21.66
CA LYS A 416 8.53 -33.58 -22.15
C LYS A 416 8.30 -34.56 -21.02
N LEU A 417 7.13 -35.18 -20.99
CA LEU A 417 6.86 -36.26 -20.04
C LEU A 417 7.82 -37.42 -20.29
N LYS A 418 8.51 -37.89 -19.24
CA LYS A 418 9.38 -39.08 -19.30
C LYS A 418 8.68 -40.37 -18.90
N VAL A 419 7.54 -40.24 -18.22
CA VAL A 419 6.72 -41.34 -17.68
C VAL A 419 5.25 -40.97 -17.83
N ALA A 420 4.37 -41.97 -17.96
CA ALA A 420 2.94 -41.75 -17.89
C ALA A 420 2.48 -41.41 -16.47
N GLY A 421 1.42 -40.61 -16.33
CA GLY A 421 0.88 -40.30 -15.00
C GLY A 421 -0.39 -39.46 -15.01
N SER A 422 -1.06 -39.39 -13.85
CA SER A 422 -2.44 -38.90 -13.71
C SER A 422 -2.59 -37.70 -12.79
N VAL A 423 -1.55 -37.34 -12.02
CA VAL A 423 -1.55 -36.18 -11.12
C VAL A 423 -0.25 -35.40 -11.27
N LEU A 424 -0.31 -34.24 -11.92
CA LEU A 424 0.75 -33.23 -11.90
C LEU A 424 0.63 -32.41 -10.61
N LYS A 425 1.74 -32.16 -9.91
CA LYS A 425 1.77 -31.42 -8.65
C LYS A 425 2.99 -30.50 -8.58
N VAL A 426 2.78 -29.28 -8.08
CA VAL A 426 3.82 -28.28 -7.80
C VAL A 426 3.55 -27.72 -6.41
N ASP A 427 4.40 -28.03 -5.43
CA ASP A 427 4.19 -27.68 -4.02
C ASP A 427 4.36 -26.18 -3.73
N VAL A 428 5.27 -25.52 -4.43
CA VAL A 428 5.48 -24.07 -4.34
C VAL A 428 5.60 -23.49 -5.75
N LEU A 429 4.57 -22.77 -6.16
CA LEU A 429 4.48 -21.99 -7.40
C LEU A 429 3.98 -20.60 -7.00
N LYS A 430 4.46 -19.54 -7.65
CA LYS A 430 3.96 -18.18 -7.44
C LYS A 430 3.75 -17.45 -8.78
N ASP A 431 2.56 -16.97 -9.13
CA ASP A 431 1.30 -16.97 -8.34
C ASP A 431 0.24 -17.90 -8.95
N HIS A 432 0.09 -17.87 -10.28
CA HIS A 432 -0.85 -18.70 -11.04
C HIS A 432 -0.12 -19.43 -12.18
N GLY A 433 -0.34 -20.74 -12.32
CA GLY A 433 0.29 -21.59 -13.34
C GLY A 433 -0.74 -22.22 -14.27
N TYR A 434 -0.81 -21.75 -15.51
CA TYR A 434 -1.68 -22.30 -16.55
C TYR A 434 -0.99 -23.54 -17.14
N VAL A 435 -1.58 -24.73 -16.98
CA VAL A 435 -0.98 -26.01 -17.41
C VAL A 435 -1.58 -26.45 -18.74
N MET A 436 -0.72 -26.84 -19.68
CA MET A 436 -1.09 -27.43 -20.97
C MET A 436 -0.31 -28.73 -21.23
N LEU A 437 -0.95 -29.67 -21.93
CA LEU A 437 -0.35 -30.91 -22.42
C LEU A 437 -0.59 -30.99 -23.93
N ASP A 438 0.47 -31.08 -24.72
CA ASP A 438 0.47 -30.98 -26.20
C ASP A 438 -0.34 -29.78 -26.75
N GLY A 439 -0.39 -28.69 -25.96
CA GLY A 439 -1.12 -27.46 -26.27
C GLY A 439 -2.58 -27.42 -25.83
N GLU A 440 -3.14 -28.53 -25.35
CA GLU A 440 -4.48 -28.56 -24.74
C GLU A 440 -4.43 -28.11 -23.27
N TYR A 441 -5.37 -27.28 -22.84
CA TYR A 441 -5.38 -26.71 -21.47
C TYR A 441 -5.96 -27.68 -20.44
N MET A 442 -5.16 -28.01 -19.42
CA MET A 442 -5.48 -28.99 -18.37
C MET A 442 -6.06 -28.36 -17.09
N GLY A 443 -5.78 -27.07 -16.85
CA GLY A 443 -6.28 -26.32 -15.69
C GLY A 443 -5.28 -25.30 -15.15
N THR A 444 -5.71 -24.53 -14.14
CA THR A 444 -4.87 -23.53 -13.46
C THR A 444 -4.42 -24.03 -12.07
N LEU A 445 -3.12 -24.02 -11.84
CA LEU A 445 -2.49 -24.05 -10.51
C LEU A 445 -2.62 -22.65 -9.87
N VAL A 446 -2.96 -22.59 -8.59
CA VAL A 446 -3.14 -21.34 -7.83
C VAL A 446 -2.41 -21.47 -6.51
N ASP A 447 -1.50 -20.55 -6.21
CA ASP A 447 -0.86 -20.50 -4.90
C ASP A 447 -1.87 -20.11 -3.81
N VAL A 448 -2.38 -18.87 -3.91
CA VAL A 448 -3.39 -18.30 -3.02
C VAL A 448 -4.33 -17.40 -3.81
N PHE A 449 -5.63 -17.56 -3.56
CA PHE A 449 -6.65 -16.56 -3.88
C PHE A 449 -7.74 -16.60 -2.81
N GLY A 450 -7.72 -15.64 -1.88
CA GLY A 450 -8.49 -15.72 -0.64
C GLY A 450 -8.13 -17.00 0.12
N SER A 451 -9.12 -17.86 0.37
CA SER A 451 -8.93 -19.18 0.97
C SER A 451 -8.68 -20.31 -0.06
N PHE A 452 -8.74 -20.03 -1.36
CA PHE A 452 -8.55 -21.05 -2.40
C PHE A 452 -7.06 -21.26 -2.71
N LYS A 453 -6.66 -22.53 -2.79
CA LYS A 453 -5.34 -22.99 -3.26
C LYS A 453 -5.52 -24.21 -4.17
N ARG A 454 -4.68 -24.37 -5.18
CA ARG A 454 -4.65 -25.56 -6.04
C ARG A 454 -3.24 -25.83 -6.53
N HIS A 455 -2.58 -26.77 -5.86
CA HIS A 455 -1.21 -27.18 -6.15
C HIS A 455 -1.11 -28.47 -7.00
N SER A 456 -2.24 -28.96 -7.53
CA SER A 456 -2.26 -30.11 -8.44
C SER A 456 -3.32 -30.04 -9.54
N ILE A 457 -3.01 -30.71 -10.66
CA ILE A 457 -3.86 -30.89 -11.84
C ILE A 457 -3.99 -32.40 -12.10
N SER A 458 -5.22 -32.86 -12.38
CA SER A 458 -5.45 -34.21 -12.88
C SER A 458 -5.12 -34.25 -14.37
N MET A 459 -4.14 -35.07 -14.74
CA MET A 459 -3.76 -35.33 -16.13
C MET A 459 -4.71 -36.38 -16.74
N PRO A 460 -4.92 -36.38 -18.07
CA PRO A 460 -5.77 -37.36 -18.72
C PRO A 460 -5.09 -38.75 -18.74
N LYS A 461 -5.85 -39.81 -19.04
CA LYS A 461 -5.35 -41.20 -18.93
C LYS A 461 -4.28 -41.56 -19.96
N ASP A 462 -4.28 -40.84 -21.06
CA ASP A 462 -3.42 -40.88 -22.23
C ASP A 462 -2.28 -39.85 -22.15
N ALA A 463 -1.97 -39.34 -20.96
CA ALA A 463 -0.77 -38.55 -20.70
C ALA A 463 0.47 -39.46 -20.70
N GLU A 464 1.00 -39.73 -21.90
CA GLU A 464 2.08 -40.68 -22.18
C GLU A 464 3.47 -40.02 -22.28
N PRO A 465 4.57 -40.80 -22.20
CA PRO A 465 5.92 -40.29 -22.44
C PRO A 465 6.08 -39.65 -23.82
N GLY A 466 6.84 -38.56 -23.88
CA GLY A 466 7.14 -37.80 -25.11
C GLY A 466 6.23 -36.61 -25.36
N MET A 467 5.03 -36.57 -24.77
CA MET A 467 4.11 -35.42 -24.84
C MET A 467 4.73 -34.17 -24.22
N ALA A 468 4.48 -33.00 -24.81
CA ALA A 468 4.97 -31.72 -24.34
C ALA A 468 4.13 -31.20 -23.16
N LEU A 469 4.78 -31.00 -22.02
CA LEU A 469 4.19 -30.32 -20.86
C LEU A 469 4.63 -28.86 -20.87
N SER A 470 3.67 -27.94 -20.91
CA SER A 470 3.91 -26.50 -20.83
C SER A 470 3.18 -25.92 -19.61
N ILE A 471 3.86 -25.11 -18.80
CA ILE A 471 3.28 -24.37 -17.68
C ILE A 471 3.62 -22.89 -17.88
N MET A 472 2.62 -22.05 -18.17
CA MET A 472 2.80 -20.60 -18.18
C MET A 472 2.49 -20.05 -16.79
N VAL A 473 3.48 -19.49 -16.12
CA VAL A 473 3.32 -18.90 -14.78
C VAL A 473 3.20 -17.38 -14.90
N GLU A 474 2.24 -16.81 -14.18
CA GLU A 474 2.02 -15.37 -14.03
C GLU A 474 2.57 -14.88 -12.69
N ASN A 475 3.38 -13.81 -12.73
CA ASN A 475 3.59 -12.91 -11.60
C ASN A 475 2.40 -11.94 -11.53
N ARG A 476 1.57 -12.07 -10.49
CA ARG A 476 0.39 -11.24 -10.22
C ARG A 476 0.70 -9.96 -9.45
N GLY A 477 1.93 -9.75 -9.03
CA GLY A 477 2.39 -8.67 -8.16
C GLY A 477 3.11 -9.25 -6.94
N ARG A 478 4.27 -8.68 -6.58
CA ARG A 478 4.98 -9.01 -5.34
C ARG A 478 4.30 -8.36 -4.14
N GLN A 479 4.35 -9.05 -3.00
CA GLN A 479 3.72 -8.58 -1.76
C GLN A 479 4.29 -7.22 -1.32
N THR A 480 3.42 -6.37 -0.75
CA THR A 480 3.80 -4.99 -0.37
C THR A 480 4.12 -4.89 1.10
N TYR A 481 3.14 -5.17 1.96
CA TYR A 481 3.28 -5.21 3.41
C TYR A 481 4.23 -6.33 3.85
N GLU A 482 4.91 -6.13 4.98
CA GLU A 482 5.99 -6.98 5.54
C GLU A 482 7.22 -7.23 4.65
N THR A 483 7.19 -7.00 3.32
CA THR A 483 8.34 -7.15 2.40
C THR A 483 9.13 -8.45 2.57
N ILE A 484 8.43 -9.58 2.51
CA ILE A 484 9.09 -10.89 2.40
C ILE A 484 9.88 -11.00 1.08
N ASN A 485 10.85 -11.91 1.01
CA ASN A 485 11.55 -12.24 -0.24
C ASN A 485 10.61 -12.99 -1.20
N ASP A 486 9.72 -12.26 -1.89
CA ASP A 486 8.64 -12.81 -2.71
C ASP A 486 9.09 -13.22 -4.13
N PHE A 487 9.84 -14.31 -4.20
CA PHE A 487 10.20 -14.98 -5.46
C PHE A 487 8.97 -15.36 -6.27
N LYS A 488 9.07 -15.27 -7.60
CA LYS A 488 7.99 -15.65 -8.53
C LYS A 488 8.41 -16.80 -9.45
N GLY A 489 7.43 -17.50 -10.04
CA GLY A 489 7.66 -18.65 -10.92
C GLY A 489 7.43 -20.00 -10.23
N ILE A 490 8.08 -21.04 -10.75
CA ILE A 490 8.09 -22.36 -10.13
C ILE A 490 9.27 -22.42 -9.15
N ILE A 491 8.98 -22.57 -7.85
CA ILE A 491 9.97 -22.48 -6.76
C ILE A 491 10.31 -23.87 -6.20
N SER A 492 9.36 -24.81 -6.22
CA SER A 492 9.60 -26.22 -5.92
C SER A 492 9.84 -27.05 -7.18
N ASN A 493 10.33 -28.28 -7.01
CA ASN A 493 10.23 -29.28 -8.06
C ASN A 493 8.77 -29.48 -8.53
N VAL A 494 8.61 -29.76 -9.83
CA VAL A 494 7.36 -30.26 -10.42
C VAL A 494 7.39 -31.79 -10.36
N THR A 495 6.26 -32.40 -10.03
CA THR A 495 6.15 -33.87 -9.96
C THR A 495 4.95 -34.41 -10.73
N LEU A 496 5.09 -35.60 -11.30
CA LEU A 496 4.01 -36.40 -11.89
C LEU A 496 3.90 -37.71 -11.11
N ASN A 497 2.75 -37.95 -10.47
CA ASN A 497 2.54 -39.07 -9.55
C ASN A 497 3.65 -39.20 -8.46
N GLY A 498 4.25 -38.08 -8.05
CA GLY A 498 5.34 -38.03 -7.07
C GLY A 498 6.75 -38.19 -7.65
N GLN A 499 6.91 -38.55 -8.93
CA GLN A 499 8.22 -38.56 -9.59
C GLN A 499 8.57 -37.14 -10.07
N VAL A 500 9.79 -36.68 -9.82
CA VAL A 500 10.25 -35.34 -10.24
C VAL A 500 10.41 -35.28 -11.76
N ILE A 501 9.88 -34.21 -12.36
CA ILE A 501 10.08 -33.89 -13.78
C ILE A 501 11.25 -32.92 -13.91
N ASP A 502 12.20 -33.25 -14.79
CA ASP A 502 13.41 -32.50 -15.09
C ASP A 502 13.49 -32.08 -16.57
N ASP A 503 14.64 -31.55 -16.99
CA ASP A 503 14.96 -31.04 -18.34
C ASP A 503 13.98 -29.96 -18.86
N TRP A 504 14.06 -28.78 -18.24
CA TRP A 504 13.17 -27.65 -18.48
C TRP A 504 13.79 -26.58 -19.39
N GLU A 505 13.12 -26.24 -20.49
CA GLU A 505 13.33 -25.00 -21.24
C GLU A 505 12.37 -23.92 -20.73
N GLN A 506 12.90 -22.72 -20.43
CA GLN A 506 12.16 -21.69 -19.69
C GLN A 506 12.40 -20.32 -20.29
N CYS A 507 11.35 -19.61 -20.68
CA CYS A 507 11.46 -18.32 -21.36
C CYS A 507 10.54 -17.26 -20.76
N GLY A 508 11.01 -16.01 -20.66
CA GLY A 508 10.14 -14.86 -20.40
C GLY A 508 9.25 -14.56 -21.61
N ILE A 509 8.04 -14.08 -21.37
CA ILE A 509 7.05 -13.70 -22.39
C ILE A 509 6.96 -12.17 -22.46
N ASP A 510 7.50 -11.59 -23.53
CA ASP A 510 7.70 -10.14 -23.68
C ASP A 510 6.78 -9.56 -24.77
N ILE A 511 5.61 -9.08 -24.34
CA ILE A 511 4.64 -8.41 -25.21
C ILE A 511 4.90 -6.89 -25.17
N ASN A 512 5.74 -6.42 -26.09
CA ASN A 512 6.06 -5.01 -26.31
C ASN A 512 5.80 -4.59 -27.77
N GLU A 513 5.93 -3.31 -28.12
CA GLU A 513 5.66 -2.77 -29.47
C GLU A 513 6.39 -3.52 -30.61
N LYS A 514 7.62 -4.01 -30.39
CA LYS A 514 8.35 -4.83 -31.38
C LYS A 514 7.67 -6.19 -31.58
N SER A 515 7.14 -6.77 -30.51
CA SER A 515 6.35 -8.00 -30.54
C SER A 515 5.03 -7.83 -31.30
N PHE A 516 4.37 -6.66 -31.28
CA PHE A 516 3.16 -6.41 -32.10
C PHE A 516 3.41 -6.67 -33.61
N LYS A 517 4.57 -6.25 -34.14
CA LYS A 517 4.93 -6.48 -35.55
C LYS A 517 5.11 -7.97 -35.86
N LYS A 518 5.72 -8.73 -34.94
CA LYS A 518 5.89 -10.19 -35.07
C LYS A 518 4.56 -10.95 -34.95
N LEU A 519 3.70 -10.53 -34.01
CA LEU A 519 2.39 -11.13 -33.78
C LEU A 519 1.52 -11.07 -35.04
N LYS A 520 1.53 -9.95 -35.78
CA LYS A 520 0.80 -9.82 -37.07
C LYS A 520 1.18 -10.84 -38.16
N ILE A 521 2.28 -11.57 -38.01
CA ILE A 521 2.75 -12.60 -38.96
C ILE A 521 2.20 -14.00 -38.58
N LEU A 522 1.66 -14.17 -37.37
CA LEU A 522 1.06 -15.43 -36.94
C LEU A 522 -0.24 -15.71 -37.70
N THR A 523 -0.42 -16.95 -38.18
CA THR A 523 -1.66 -17.36 -38.86
C THR A 523 -2.81 -17.49 -37.87
N GLU A 524 -4.02 -17.17 -38.32
CA GLU A 524 -5.25 -17.30 -37.51
C GLU A 524 -5.43 -18.72 -36.95
N ASP A 525 -6.15 -18.84 -35.83
CA ASP A 525 -6.48 -20.14 -35.23
C ASP A 525 -7.95 -20.17 -34.75
N ALA A 526 -8.81 -20.76 -35.57
CA ALA A 526 -10.25 -20.83 -35.32
C ALA A 526 -10.68 -21.87 -34.27
N ARG A 527 -9.76 -22.61 -33.63
CA ARG A 527 -10.13 -23.61 -32.61
C ARG A 527 -10.69 -22.93 -31.34
N PRO A 528 -11.69 -23.51 -30.66
CA PRO A 528 -12.12 -23.06 -29.34
C PRO A 528 -10.94 -22.98 -28.37
N ALA A 529 -10.84 -21.89 -27.62
CA ALA A 529 -9.64 -21.53 -26.88
C ALA A 529 -9.90 -21.54 -25.37
N ARG A 530 -9.42 -22.59 -24.69
CA ARG A 530 -9.23 -22.58 -23.24
C ARG A 530 -7.76 -22.31 -22.92
N GLY A 531 -7.50 -21.62 -21.82
CA GLY A 531 -6.14 -21.28 -21.41
C GLY A 531 -5.49 -20.15 -22.23
N PRO A 532 -4.17 -19.96 -22.10
CA PRO A 532 -3.43 -18.83 -22.69
C PRO A 532 -3.48 -18.73 -24.22
N ASN A 533 -4.02 -17.63 -24.73
CA ASN A 533 -4.14 -17.32 -26.15
C ASN A 533 -3.97 -15.81 -26.40
N VAL A 534 -3.44 -15.43 -27.58
CA VAL A 534 -3.33 -14.02 -28.00
C VAL A 534 -4.27 -13.67 -29.13
N TYR A 535 -4.85 -12.48 -29.00
CA TYR A 535 -5.81 -11.86 -29.90
C TYR A 535 -5.29 -10.48 -30.29
N VAL A 536 -5.47 -10.10 -31.55
CA VAL A 536 -5.06 -8.78 -32.06
C VAL A 536 -6.18 -8.10 -32.82
N GLY A 537 -6.23 -6.78 -32.80
CA GLY A 537 -7.19 -6.02 -33.58
C GLY A 537 -6.70 -4.63 -33.91
N THR A 538 -7.49 -3.94 -34.73
CA THR A 538 -7.31 -2.51 -35.01
C THR A 538 -8.66 -1.82 -35.00
N PHE A 539 -8.68 -0.57 -34.55
CA PHE A 539 -9.88 0.27 -34.58
C PHE A 539 -9.51 1.73 -34.80
N GLU A 540 -10.43 2.46 -35.41
CA GLU A 540 -10.28 3.88 -35.66
C GLU A 540 -11.00 4.69 -34.58
N THR A 541 -10.50 5.90 -34.30
CA THR A 541 -11.17 6.87 -33.43
C THR A 541 -11.27 8.21 -34.11
N ASP A 542 -12.48 8.75 -34.14
CA ASP A 542 -12.80 10.10 -34.59
C ASP A 542 -12.35 11.19 -33.62
N VAL A 543 -12.25 10.86 -32.32
CA VAL A 543 -11.69 11.70 -31.27
C VAL A 543 -10.97 10.82 -30.24
N GLN A 544 -9.85 11.28 -29.67
CA GLN A 544 -9.07 10.55 -28.67
C GLN A 544 -9.51 10.93 -27.25
N GLN A 545 -10.69 10.43 -26.85
CA GLN A 545 -11.25 10.57 -25.51
C GLN A 545 -11.01 9.34 -24.64
N ASP A 546 -10.91 9.54 -23.33
CA ASP A 546 -10.87 8.50 -22.29
C ASP A 546 -12.01 7.47 -22.48
N THR A 547 -11.73 6.19 -22.21
CA THR A 547 -12.70 5.10 -22.34
C THR A 547 -12.41 3.97 -21.36
N PHE A 548 -13.31 3.01 -21.26
CA PHE A 548 -13.16 1.82 -20.44
C PHE A 548 -13.35 0.55 -21.28
N LEU A 549 -12.37 -0.38 -21.26
CA LEU A 549 -12.60 -1.73 -21.78
C LEU A 549 -13.65 -2.42 -20.89
N ASP A 550 -14.67 -3.03 -21.49
CA ASP A 550 -15.66 -3.90 -20.87
C ASP A 550 -15.36 -5.37 -21.22
N PRO A 551 -14.63 -6.10 -20.36
CA PRO A 551 -14.21 -7.47 -20.62
C PRO A 551 -15.24 -8.50 -20.13
N ARG A 552 -16.51 -8.17 -19.83
CA ARG A 552 -17.47 -9.13 -19.20
C ARG A 552 -17.69 -10.46 -19.95
N GLN A 553 -17.35 -10.53 -21.24
CA GLN A 553 -17.41 -11.76 -22.06
C GLN A 553 -16.04 -12.45 -22.23
N TRP A 554 -15.04 -11.97 -21.49
CA TRP A 554 -13.66 -12.46 -21.35
C TRP A 554 -13.46 -12.84 -19.89
N ARG A 555 -12.38 -13.57 -19.57
CA ARG A 555 -12.25 -14.21 -18.24
C ARG A 555 -11.13 -13.62 -17.43
N LYS A 556 -9.88 -13.67 -17.91
CA LYS A 556 -8.74 -13.08 -17.22
C LYS A 556 -7.62 -12.80 -18.20
N GLY A 557 -7.02 -11.61 -18.18
CA GLY A 557 -5.94 -11.32 -19.10
C GLY A 557 -5.27 -9.96 -18.93
N GLN A 558 -4.48 -9.62 -19.96
CA GLN A 558 -3.74 -8.37 -20.08
C GLN A 558 -4.19 -7.64 -21.35
N LEU A 559 -4.45 -6.34 -21.26
CA LEU A 559 -4.74 -5.47 -22.40
C LEU A 559 -3.53 -4.60 -22.76
N PHE A 560 -3.23 -4.52 -24.06
CA PHE A 560 -2.28 -3.56 -24.61
C PHE A 560 -2.92 -2.77 -25.75
N ILE A 561 -2.70 -1.46 -25.79
CA ILE A 561 -3.16 -0.55 -26.85
C ILE A 561 -1.98 0.30 -27.30
N ASN A 562 -1.70 0.32 -28.61
CA ASN A 562 -0.62 1.11 -29.22
C ASN A 562 0.78 0.89 -28.61
N GLY A 563 1.01 -0.28 -28.00
CA GLY A 563 2.24 -0.61 -27.28
C GLY A 563 2.17 -0.37 -25.76
N TYR A 564 1.27 0.50 -25.28
CA TYR A 564 1.04 0.71 -23.85
C TYR A 564 0.38 -0.51 -23.22
N ASN A 565 0.96 -1.00 -22.12
CA ASN A 565 0.38 -2.06 -21.30
C ASN A 565 -0.64 -1.44 -20.34
N VAL A 566 -1.92 -1.50 -20.70
CA VAL A 566 -3.01 -0.86 -19.96
C VAL A 566 -3.20 -1.52 -18.59
N GLY A 567 -3.01 -2.84 -18.50
CA GLY A 567 -3.05 -3.57 -17.24
C GLY A 567 -3.87 -4.85 -17.29
N ARG A 568 -4.20 -5.36 -16.11
CA ARG A 568 -4.86 -6.65 -15.89
C ARG A 568 -6.38 -6.47 -15.87
N TYR A 569 -7.10 -7.44 -16.43
CA TYR A 569 -8.54 -7.57 -16.25
C TYR A 569 -8.88 -8.96 -15.70
N TRP A 570 -9.87 -9.03 -14.80
CA TRP A 570 -10.39 -10.29 -14.27
C TRP A 570 -11.85 -10.14 -13.79
N PRO A 571 -12.81 -9.87 -14.71
CA PRO A 571 -14.22 -9.63 -14.37
C PRO A 571 -14.88 -10.83 -13.66
N ALA A 572 -14.34 -12.03 -13.85
CA ALA A 572 -14.75 -13.26 -13.16
C ALA A 572 -14.38 -13.29 -11.66
N ALA A 573 -13.34 -12.59 -11.25
CA ALA A 573 -13.00 -12.41 -9.83
C ALA A 573 -13.68 -11.16 -9.26
N GLY A 574 -13.73 -10.08 -10.04
CA GLY A 574 -14.13 -8.77 -9.56
C GLY A 574 -13.22 -8.26 -8.43
N PRO A 575 -13.58 -7.16 -7.76
CA PRO A 575 -14.76 -6.35 -8.04
C PRO A 575 -14.56 -5.41 -9.24
N GLN A 576 -13.33 -5.11 -9.66
CA GLN A 576 -13.09 -4.38 -10.91
C GLN A 576 -13.60 -5.21 -12.10
N ILE A 577 -14.49 -4.63 -12.90
CA ILE A 577 -14.94 -5.23 -14.15
C ILE A 577 -14.23 -4.57 -15.33
N THR A 578 -14.33 -3.24 -15.44
CA THR A 578 -13.73 -2.48 -16.54
C THR A 578 -12.27 -2.12 -16.31
N LEU A 579 -11.53 -1.85 -17.38
CA LEU A 579 -10.17 -1.33 -17.34
C LEU A 579 -10.11 0.05 -18.00
N TYR A 580 -9.63 1.08 -17.26
CA TYR A 580 -9.48 2.45 -17.76
C TYR A 580 -8.44 2.52 -18.89
N VAL A 581 -8.77 3.25 -19.96
CA VAL A 581 -7.88 3.59 -21.07
C VAL A 581 -7.86 5.11 -21.19
N PRO A 582 -6.74 5.77 -20.86
CA PRO A 582 -6.55 7.19 -21.09
C PRO A 582 -6.64 7.54 -22.57
N GLY A 583 -7.21 8.71 -22.88
CA GLY A 583 -7.24 9.26 -24.24
C GLY A 583 -5.84 9.45 -24.84
N SER A 584 -4.82 9.73 -24.02
CA SER A 584 -3.43 9.85 -24.47
C SER A 584 -2.80 8.55 -24.97
N TYR A 585 -3.37 7.38 -24.64
CA TYR A 585 -2.95 6.09 -25.22
C TYR A 585 -3.60 5.84 -26.60
N LEU A 586 -4.59 6.64 -27.00
CA LEU A 586 -5.32 6.50 -28.25
C LEU A 586 -4.72 7.36 -29.38
N ARG A 587 -4.96 6.92 -30.61
CA ARG A 587 -4.54 7.55 -31.87
C ARG A 587 -5.70 7.46 -32.87
N PRO A 588 -5.69 8.20 -34.01
CA PRO A 588 -6.72 8.05 -35.04
C PRO A 588 -6.89 6.60 -35.54
N VAL A 589 -5.80 5.84 -35.63
CA VAL A 589 -5.80 4.39 -35.86
C VAL A 589 -5.05 3.69 -34.73
N ASN A 590 -5.69 2.72 -34.09
CA ASN A 590 -5.18 2.02 -32.91
C ASN A 590 -4.90 0.55 -33.20
N SER A 591 -3.89 -0.01 -32.54
CA SER A 591 -3.64 -1.46 -32.49
C SER A 591 -3.87 -2.02 -31.10
N ILE A 592 -4.54 -3.18 -31.03
CA ILE A 592 -4.84 -3.90 -29.79
C ILE A 592 -4.08 -5.23 -29.77
N VAL A 593 -3.51 -5.59 -28.62
CA VAL A 593 -3.13 -6.96 -28.26
C VAL A 593 -3.82 -7.33 -26.95
N ILE A 594 -4.39 -8.53 -26.88
CA ILE A 594 -4.95 -9.11 -25.66
C ILE A 594 -4.27 -10.46 -25.44
N LEU A 595 -3.75 -10.66 -24.23
CA LEU A 595 -3.36 -11.98 -23.72
C LEU A 595 -4.47 -12.45 -22.77
N GLU A 596 -5.34 -13.34 -23.25
CA GLU A 596 -6.40 -13.96 -22.44
C GLU A 596 -5.91 -15.32 -21.94
N LEU A 597 -6.11 -15.59 -20.65
CA LEU A 597 -5.43 -16.65 -19.90
C LEU A 597 -6.34 -17.84 -19.60
N LEU A 598 -7.66 -17.69 -19.73
CA LEU A 598 -8.65 -18.71 -19.40
C LEU A 598 -9.62 -18.99 -20.57
N GLY A 599 -10.01 -17.95 -21.32
CA GLY A 599 -10.81 -18.05 -22.55
C GLY A 599 -11.85 -16.93 -22.70
N THR A 600 -12.52 -16.88 -23.85
CA THR A 600 -13.64 -15.96 -24.12
C THR A 600 -14.73 -16.69 -24.90
N ASP A 601 -15.99 -16.32 -24.64
CA ASP A 601 -17.17 -16.89 -25.29
C ASP A 601 -17.68 -15.99 -26.45
N THR A 602 -16.88 -15.00 -26.88
CA THR A 602 -17.23 -14.04 -27.97
C THR A 602 -16.87 -14.50 -29.38
N CYS A 603 -16.07 -15.55 -29.52
CA CYS A 603 -15.48 -15.94 -30.80
C CYS A 603 -16.45 -16.69 -31.73
N ARG A 604 -16.43 -16.32 -33.01
CA ARG A 604 -17.02 -17.04 -34.15
C ARG A 604 -15.89 -17.43 -35.09
N GLY A 605 -15.37 -18.65 -34.93
CA GLY A 605 -14.11 -19.05 -35.57
C GLY A 605 -12.93 -18.30 -34.93
N SER A 606 -12.07 -17.70 -35.76
CA SER A 606 -10.95 -16.87 -35.32
C SER A 606 -11.33 -15.44 -34.89
N GLN A 607 -12.53 -14.98 -35.26
CA GLN A 607 -12.99 -13.60 -35.03
C GLN A 607 -13.79 -13.48 -33.73
N CYS A 608 -13.37 -12.60 -32.83
CA CYS A 608 -13.94 -12.40 -31.49
C CYS A 608 -14.25 -10.91 -31.28
N GLU A 609 -14.93 -10.56 -30.18
CA GLU A 609 -15.36 -9.18 -29.91
C GLU A 609 -14.90 -8.69 -28.53
N ILE A 610 -14.43 -7.44 -28.46
CA ILE A 610 -14.33 -6.65 -27.24
C ILE A 610 -15.28 -5.45 -27.32
N ASN A 611 -15.51 -4.78 -26.19
CA ASN A 611 -16.39 -3.61 -26.11
C ASN A 611 -15.72 -2.48 -25.32
N PHE A 612 -15.83 -1.25 -25.81
CA PHE A 612 -15.42 -0.04 -25.09
C PHE A 612 -16.62 0.82 -24.71
N ILE A 613 -16.69 1.19 -23.43
CA ILE A 613 -17.78 1.97 -22.83
C ILE A 613 -17.26 3.25 -22.17
N ASP A 614 -18.20 4.14 -21.86
CA ASP A 614 -17.99 5.49 -21.34
C ASP A 614 -17.92 5.60 -19.81
N LYS A 615 -18.07 4.50 -19.07
CA LYS A 615 -18.10 4.51 -17.60
C LYS A 615 -17.39 3.30 -16.98
N PRO A 616 -16.77 3.46 -15.80
CA PRO A 616 -16.24 2.34 -15.04
C PRO A 616 -17.38 1.47 -14.50
N LEU A 617 -17.11 0.17 -14.36
CA LEU A 617 -17.99 -0.80 -13.72
C LEU A 617 -17.22 -1.54 -12.63
N PHE A 618 -17.81 -1.55 -11.43
CA PHE A 618 -17.40 -2.39 -10.31
C PHE A 618 -18.57 -3.28 -9.88
N ASN A 619 -18.27 -4.51 -9.47
CA ASN A 619 -19.22 -5.51 -9.04
C ASN A 619 -18.68 -6.25 -7.81
N PHE A 620 -19.03 -5.74 -6.62
CA PHE A 620 -18.63 -6.35 -5.36
C PHE A 620 -19.49 -7.58 -4.99
N THR A 621 -20.68 -7.76 -5.56
CA THR A 621 -21.65 -8.76 -5.05
C THR A 621 -21.40 -10.19 -5.51
N THR A 622 -20.43 -10.45 -6.40
CA THR A 622 -20.23 -11.78 -7.01
C THR A 622 -18.77 -12.09 -7.36
N ALA A 623 -17.95 -12.41 -6.35
CA ALA A 623 -16.84 -13.34 -6.58
C ALA A 623 -17.41 -14.77 -6.54
N ASP A 624 -17.86 -15.32 -7.68
CA ASP A 624 -18.39 -16.69 -7.72
C ASP A 624 -17.27 -17.68 -7.37
N PRO A 625 -17.34 -18.37 -6.21
CA PRO A 625 -16.33 -19.34 -5.82
C PRO A 625 -16.27 -20.51 -6.79
N ASN A 626 -17.31 -20.68 -7.61
CA ASN A 626 -17.34 -21.68 -8.65
C ASN A 626 -16.61 -21.27 -9.92
N ILE A 627 -16.29 -20.01 -10.23
CA ILE A 627 -15.48 -19.72 -11.43
C ILE A 627 -14.07 -20.29 -11.29
N ILE A 628 -13.47 -20.21 -10.11
CA ILE A 628 -12.17 -20.85 -9.84
C ILE A 628 -12.29 -22.39 -9.75
N LYS A 629 -13.47 -22.92 -9.40
CA LYS A 629 -13.80 -24.35 -9.51
C LYS A 629 -14.32 -24.77 -10.90
N SER A 630 -14.50 -23.83 -11.85
CA SER A 630 -15.30 -24.04 -13.07
C SER A 630 -14.58 -24.80 -14.17
N ASP A 631 -13.28 -25.10 -13.97
CA ASP A 631 -12.57 -26.14 -14.72
C ASP A 631 -13.36 -27.48 -14.74
N ARG A 632 -14.27 -27.73 -13.79
CA ARG A 632 -15.23 -28.86 -13.83
C ARG A 632 -16.60 -28.57 -14.46
N LEU A 633 -17.09 -27.33 -14.48
CA LEU A 633 -18.50 -27.05 -14.76
C LEU A 633 -18.92 -27.30 -16.22
N TYR A 634 -17.97 -27.32 -17.15
CA TYR A 634 -18.26 -27.69 -18.55
C TYR A 634 -18.44 -29.21 -18.79
N LYS A 635 -18.22 -30.08 -17.79
CA LYS A 635 -18.61 -31.50 -17.86
C LYS A 635 -20.02 -31.79 -17.31
N ILE A 636 -20.69 -30.79 -16.73
CA ILE A 636 -22.02 -30.93 -16.11
C ILE A 636 -23.12 -30.34 -17.02
N TYR A 637 -22.81 -29.30 -17.81
CA TYR A 637 -23.82 -28.69 -18.70
C TYR A 637 -24.17 -29.49 -19.97
N GLU A 638 -23.41 -30.53 -20.34
CA GLU A 638 -23.81 -31.50 -21.37
C GLU A 638 -24.54 -32.74 -20.81
N ASN A 639 -24.59 -32.95 -19.49
CA ASN A 639 -25.15 -34.16 -18.91
C ASN A 639 -25.98 -33.88 -17.64
N LYS A 640 -27.30 -34.09 -17.78
CA LYS A 640 -28.38 -34.05 -16.76
C LYS A 640 -29.22 -32.76 -16.63
N PHE A 641 -29.94 -32.43 -17.70
CA PHE A 641 -31.37 -32.09 -17.52
C PHE A 641 -32.18 -33.39 -17.39
N LYS A 642 -32.27 -33.96 -16.17
CA LYS A 642 -33.23 -35.04 -15.80
C LYS A 642 -33.21 -35.35 -14.29
N GLY A 643 -34.25 -34.92 -13.58
CA GLY A 643 -34.64 -35.33 -12.20
C GLY A 643 -33.67 -34.88 -11.08
N PHE A 644 -34.11 -34.27 -9.96
CA PHE A 644 -35.24 -34.63 -9.11
C PHE A 644 -35.64 -33.44 -8.20
N ARG A 645 -36.90 -33.40 -7.77
CA ARG A 645 -37.33 -32.68 -6.54
C ARG A 645 -36.96 -33.53 -5.32
N TYR A 646 -36.68 -32.93 -4.15
CA TYR A 646 -37.48 -33.16 -2.93
C TYR A 646 -37.06 -32.24 -1.76
N THR A 647 -38.00 -32.08 -0.83
CA THR A 647 -38.07 -31.18 0.33
C THR A 647 -37.28 -31.68 1.55
N LEU A 648 -36.91 -30.78 2.47
CA LEU A 648 -37.24 -30.97 3.90
C LEU A 648 -37.19 -29.65 4.69
N VAL A 649 -38.08 -29.58 5.68
CA VAL A 649 -38.41 -28.43 6.55
C VAL A 649 -38.39 -28.93 8.01
N ASN A 650 -38.17 -28.02 8.95
CA ASN A 650 -38.26 -28.18 10.43
C ASN A 650 -37.17 -29.01 11.14
N SER A 651 -36.44 -28.31 12.02
CA SER A 651 -36.62 -28.52 13.47
C SER A 651 -36.21 -27.27 14.27
N GLN A 652 -37.21 -26.52 14.75
CA GLN A 652 -37.06 -25.47 15.77
C GLN A 652 -37.80 -25.93 17.05
N SER A 653 -37.41 -25.37 18.21
CA SER A 653 -37.87 -25.73 19.58
C SER A 653 -37.39 -27.11 20.07
N HIS A 654 -36.75 -27.26 21.23
CA HIS A 654 -37.21 -26.84 22.56
C HIS A 654 -36.04 -26.57 23.52
N MET A 655 -36.05 -25.39 24.17
CA MET A 655 -35.91 -25.16 25.61
C MET A 655 -35.71 -23.66 25.84
N GLU A 656 -36.74 -23.00 26.36
CA GLU A 656 -36.64 -21.62 26.83
C GLU A 656 -36.01 -21.60 28.22
N GLU A 657 -34.95 -20.79 28.41
CA GLU A 657 -34.61 -20.21 29.71
C GLU A 657 -34.58 -18.68 29.59
N THR A 658 -35.81 -18.17 29.47
CA THR A 658 -36.37 -16.98 30.14
C THR A 658 -35.83 -15.58 29.82
N ILE A 659 -34.68 -15.41 29.17
CA ILE A 659 -34.18 -14.09 28.73
C ILE A 659 -33.55 -14.19 27.33
N SER A 660 -33.95 -13.32 26.40
CA SER A 660 -33.40 -13.29 25.03
C SER A 660 -31.91 -12.91 25.01
N ASN A 661 -31.21 -13.27 23.93
CA ASN A 661 -29.78 -12.97 23.81
C ASN A 661 -29.48 -11.46 23.74
N ASP A 662 -30.40 -10.66 23.19
CA ASP A 662 -30.24 -9.20 23.10
C ASP A 662 -30.37 -8.54 24.47
N VAL A 663 -31.28 -9.03 25.31
CA VAL A 663 -31.44 -8.58 26.71
C VAL A 663 -30.25 -9.03 27.57
N LYS A 664 -29.74 -10.26 27.37
CA LYS A 664 -28.48 -10.71 28.00
C LYS A 664 -27.30 -9.81 27.61
N SER A 665 -27.22 -9.38 26.36
CA SER A 665 -26.18 -8.47 25.87
C SER A 665 -26.32 -7.06 26.48
N HIS A 666 -27.54 -6.54 26.59
CA HIS A 666 -27.81 -5.25 27.25
C HIS A 666 -27.49 -5.26 28.75
N ILE A 667 -27.84 -6.32 29.48
CA ILE A 667 -27.46 -6.52 30.89
C ILE A 667 -25.94 -6.45 31.06
N ILE A 668 -25.18 -7.11 30.18
CA ILE A 668 -23.71 -7.09 30.21
C ILE A 668 -23.16 -5.69 29.90
N ALA A 669 -23.76 -4.96 28.96
CA ALA A 669 -23.34 -3.61 28.59
C ALA A 669 -23.61 -2.58 29.70
N LEU A 670 -24.80 -2.61 30.32
CA LEU A 670 -25.17 -1.73 31.43
C LEU A 670 -24.22 -1.91 32.63
N VAL A 671 -23.92 -3.16 33.01
CA VAL A 671 -23.00 -3.43 34.13
C VAL A 671 -21.57 -2.95 33.81
N LYS A 672 -21.07 -3.17 32.58
CA LYS A 672 -19.78 -2.61 32.14
C LYS A 672 -19.74 -1.09 32.22
N SER A 673 -20.82 -0.41 31.85
CA SER A 673 -20.90 1.06 31.91
C SER A 673 -20.84 1.64 33.34
N ARG A 674 -21.17 0.84 34.36
CA ARG A 674 -21.19 1.23 35.77
C ARG A 674 -19.97 0.72 36.59
N GLU A 675 -18.93 0.14 35.97
CA GLU A 675 -17.79 -0.48 36.67
C GLU A 675 -16.97 0.46 37.58
N ASN A 676 -17.11 1.78 37.47
CA ASN A 676 -16.51 2.73 38.42
C ASN A 676 -17.05 2.60 39.86
N LEU A 677 -18.19 1.95 40.09
CA LEU A 677 -18.70 1.64 41.44
C LEU A 677 -17.94 0.48 42.15
N TRP A 678 -17.10 -0.27 41.43
CA TRP A 678 -16.40 -1.45 41.98
C TRP A 678 -14.87 -1.26 42.11
N LYS A 679 -14.31 -0.11 41.70
CA LYS A 679 -12.87 0.21 41.78
C LYS A 679 -12.42 0.78 43.15
N VAL A 680 -12.88 0.22 44.26
CA VAL A 680 -12.38 0.57 45.61
C VAL A 680 -12.07 -0.67 46.46
N LYS A 681 -10.79 -0.77 46.87
CA LYS A 681 -10.13 -1.78 47.73
C LYS A 681 -9.74 -3.13 47.09
N THR A 682 -8.48 -3.19 46.66
CA THR A 682 -7.71 -4.42 46.47
C THR A 682 -7.39 -5.13 47.80
N ARG A 683 -7.62 -6.46 47.84
CA ARG A 683 -6.92 -7.55 48.58
C ARG A 683 -7.89 -8.51 49.27
N SER A 684 -7.59 -9.81 49.12
CA SER A 684 -8.22 -10.98 49.73
C SER A 684 -9.67 -11.30 49.31
N TYR A 685 -9.92 -12.59 49.06
CA TYR A 685 -11.20 -13.11 48.58
C TYR A 685 -12.09 -13.52 49.77
N LYS A 686 -13.19 -12.79 50.00
CA LYS A 686 -14.42 -13.33 50.60
C LYS A 686 -15.62 -12.68 49.92
N ILE A 687 -16.21 -13.40 48.97
CA ILE A 687 -17.53 -13.05 48.43
C ILE A 687 -18.57 -13.63 49.39
N ASP A 688 -18.73 -12.98 50.54
CA ASP A 688 -19.88 -13.15 51.42
C ASP A 688 -20.64 -11.81 51.43
N ASN A 689 -21.88 -11.84 50.91
CA ASN A 689 -22.94 -10.84 51.13
C ASN A 689 -22.63 -9.36 50.80
N LYS A 690 -22.38 -9.06 49.52
CA LYS A 690 -22.88 -7.82 48.88
C LYS A 690 -23.95 -8.19 47.83
N LYS A 691 -24.95 -7.33 47.69
CA LYS A 691 -26.35 -7.73 47.95
C LYS A 691 -27.14 -8.16 46.71
N ALA A 692 -28.37 -8.64 46.94
CA ALA A 692 -29.36 -8.80 45.86
C ALA A 692 -29.86 -7.46 45.29
N GLU A 693 -29.75 -6.38 46.07
CA GLU A 693 -30.13 -5.01 45.71
C GLU A 693 -29.47 -4.55 44.39
N ASP A 694 -28.15 -4.77 44.21
CA ASP A 694 -27.41 -4.36 43.01
C ASP A 694 -27.92 -5.02 41.70
N TYR A 695 -28.40 -6.26 41.78
CA TYR A 695 -28.94 -6.97 40.62
C TYR A 695 -30.40 -6.60 40.33
N GLN A 696 -31.15 -6.18 41.36
CA GLN A 696 -32.52 -5.74 41.18
C GLN A 696 -32.58 -4.37 40.50
N GLU A 697 -31.67 -3.44 40.81
CA GLU A 697 -31.58 -2.15 40.10
C GLU A 697 -31.33 -2.35 38.59
N VAL A 698 -30.41 -3.26 38.23
CA VAL A 698 -30.15 -3.64 36.82
C VAL A 698 -31.37 -4.32 36.19
N ALA A 699 -32.10 -5.14 36.93
CA ALA A 699 -33.33 -5.76 36.45
C ALA A 699 -34.41 -4.69 36.18
N ASP A 700 -34.59 -3.73 37.08
CA ASP A 700 -35.57 -2.66 36.98
C ASP A 700 -35.27 -1.70 35.81
N GLU A 701 -33.98 -1.38 35.57
CA GLU A 701 -33.54 -0.56 34.43
C GLU A 701 -33.75 -1.28 33.08
N VAL A 702 -33.51 -2.60 33.02
CA VAL A 702 -33.77 -3.44 31.85
C VAL A 702 -35.27 -3.65 31.61
N ASN A 703 -36.06 -3.82 32.68
CA ASN A 703 -37.53 -3.87 32.63
C ASN A 703 -38.09 -2.56 32.05
N LYS A 704 -37.57 -1.41 32.49
CA LYS A 704 -37.94 -0.07 32.00
C LYS A 704 -37.56 0.15 30.53
N LEU A 705 -36.40 -0.33 30.08
CA LEU A 705 -35.92 -0.18 28.70
C LEU A 705 -36.62 -1.10 27.70
N HIS A 706 -37.04 -2.30 28.11
CA HIS A 706 -37.54 -3.33 27.20
C HIS A 706 -38.98 -3.80 27.47
N GLY A 707 -39.67 -3.22 28.46
CA GLY A 707 -41.05 -3.59 28.81
C GLY A 707 -41.18 -4.99 29.41
N LEU A 708 -40.13 -5.47 30.07
CA LEU A 708 -40.04 -6.83 30.64
C LEU A 708 -40.34 -6.83 32.14
N SER A 709 -40.42 -8.04 32.73
CA SER A 709 -40.56 -8.26 34.17
C SER A 709 -39.59 -9.34 34.65
N ILE A 710 -38.28 -9.11 34.42
CA ILE A 710 -37.20 -9.95 34.95
C ILE A 710 -36.83 -9.54 36.39
N THR A 711 -36.31 -10.48 37.18
CA THR A 711 -35.91 -10.25 38.57
C THR A 711 -34.39 -10.20 38.73
N GLY A 712 -33.90 -9.58 39.82
CA GLY A 712 -32.47 -9.52 40.12
C GLY A 712 -31.81 -10.90 40.26
N ASP A 713 -32.55 -11.93 40.71
CA ASP A 713 -32.02 -13.30 40.74
C ASP A 713 -31.89 -13.94 39.35
N GLN A 714 -32.74 -13.57 38.38
CA GLN A 714 -32.56 -13.97 36.98
C GLN A 714 -31.34 -13.29 36.34
N VAL A 715 -31.13 -11.99 36.61
CA VAL A 715 -29.91 -11.26 36.20
C VAL A 715 -28.66 -11.93 36.80
N ARG A 716 -28.68 -12.21 38.10
CA ARG A 716 -27.62 -12.95 38.81
C ARG A 716 -27.38 -14.36 38.20
N GLY A 717 -28.43 -15.05 37.77
CA GLY A 717 -28.35 -16.34 37.07
C GLY A 717 -27.56 -16.27 35.76
N VAL A 718 -27.78 -15.22 34.95
CA VAL A 718 -27.04 -14.97 33.71
C VAL A 718 -25.53 -14.80 33.99
N PHE A 719 -25.17 -13.98 35.00
CA PHE A 719 -23.77 -13.79 35.39
C PHE A 719 -23.10 -15.07 35.90
N LYS A 720 -23.82 -15.88 36.71
CA LYS A 720 -23.32 -17.17 37.18
C LYS A 720 -23.00 -18.11 36.01
N ASN A 721 -23.91 -18.23 35.04
CA ASN A 721 -23.70 -19.07 33.85
C ASN A 721 -22.53 -18.61 32.97
N LEU A 722 -22.34 -17.30 32.79
CA LEU A 722 -21.18 -16.74 32.08
C LEU A 722 -19.86 -17.09 32.77
N ARG A 723 -19.77 -16.83 34.08
CA ARG A 723 -18.58 -17.13 34.90
C ARG A 723 -18.25 -18.63 34.90
N ASP A 724 -19.26 -19.48 35.04
CA ASP A 724 -19.08 -20.94 35.10
C ASP A 724 -18.76 -21.54 33.71
N THR A 725 -19.09 -20.83 32.62
CA THR A 725 -18.67 -21.14 31.24
C THR A 725 -17.21 -20.76 31.00
N TYR A 726 -16.79 -19.55 31.38
CA TYR A 726 -15.39 -19.14 31.33
C TYR A 726 -14.49 -20.04 32.20
N SER A 727 -14.93 -20.35 33.41
CA SER A 727 -14.23 -21.25 34.33
C SER A 727 -14.13 -22.71 33.83
N ARG A 728 -15.03 -23.12 32.92
CA ARG A 728 -14.90 -24.39 32.16
C ARG A 728 -13.90 -24.27 31.02
N ARG A 729 -13.94 -23.21 30.22
CA ARG A 729 -12.98 -22.97 29.13
C ARG A 729 -11.53 -22.91 29.65
N ILE A 730 -11.28 -22.22 30.76
CA ILE A 730 -9.96 -22.14 31.41
C ILE A 730 -9.50 -23.51 31.95
N ARG A 731 -10.41 -24.30 32.55
CA ARG A 731 -10.08 -25.66 33.01
C ARG A 731 -9.78 -26.61 31.86
N ASN A 732 -10.52 -26.51 30.75
CA ASN A 732 -10.27 -27.32 29.57
C ASN A 732 -8.92 -26.96 28.91
N ALA A 733 -8.62 -25.67 28.73
CA ALA A 733 -7.32 -25.22 28.24
C ALA A 733 -6.15 -25.71 29.12
N LYS A 734 -6.29 -25.66 30.45
CA LYS A 734 -5.29 -26.22 31.39
C LYS A 734 -5.19 -27.75 31.35
N LYS A 735 -6.24 -28.45 30.93
CA LYS A 735 -6.24 -29.92 30.76
C LYS A 735 -5.56 -30.31 29.44
N ASP A 736 -5.83 -29.56 28.36
CA ASP A 736 -5.23 -29.76 27.04
C ASP A 736 -3.71 -29.45 27.01
N MET A 737 -3.24 -28.55 27.87
CA MET A 737 -1.80 -28.32 28.11
C MET A 737 -1.12 -29.47 28.87
N LYS A 738 -1.85 -30.29 29.66
CA LYS A 738 -1.27 -31.40 30.43
C LYS A 738 -1.24 -32.73 29.69
N THR A 739 -2.05 -32.90 28.63
CA THR A 739 -2.11 -34.13 27.84
C THR A 739 -1.18 -34.13 26.61
N THR A 740 -0.48 -33.03 26.34
CA THR A 740 0.43 -32.87 25.19
C THR A 740 1.91 -32.92 25.57
N GLY A 741 2.25 -33.81 26.52
CA GLY A 741 3.61 -34.13 26.91
C GLY A 741 4.25 -35.25 26.09
N SER A 742 4.37 -35.09 24.77
CA SER A 742 5.33 -35.77 23.86
C SER A 742 4.95 -35.57 22.38
N GLY A 743 5.94 -35.22 21.55
CA GLY A 743 5.96 -35.47 20.10
C GLY A 743 4.83 -34.90 19.22
N ALA A 744 4.87 -33.59 18.92
CA ALA A 744 4.56 -33.00 17.60
C ALA A 744 4.55 -31.47 17.68
N GLU A 745 5.63 -30.82 17.25
CA GLU A 745 5.61 -29.37 16.96
C GLU A 745 4.85 -29.08 15.66
N ASN A 746 4.48 -27.80 15.46
CA ASN A 746 3.82 -27.26 14.26
C ASN A 746 2.36 -27.68 14.01
N ARG A 747 1.43 -27.33 14.93
CA ARG A 747 0.04 -26.94 14.53
C ARG A 747 -0.86 -26.22 15.57
N LYS A 748 -0.32 -25.66 16.67
CA LYS A 748 -1.14 -25.07 17.77
C LYS A 748 -0.78 -23.64 18.21
N THR A 749 -0.06 -22.86 17.41
CA THR A 749 0.17 -21.41 17.65
C THR A 749 -1.03 -20.55 17.22
N SER A 750 -1.55 -20.77 16.01
CA SER A 750 -2.53 -19.88 15.34
C SER A 750 -3.89 -19.65 16.04
N LYS A 751 -4.24 -20.44 17.05
CA LYS A 751 -5.48 -20.25 17.84
C LYS A 751 -5.27 -19.58 19.19
N ALA A 752 -4.03 -19.47 19.65
CA ALA A 752 -3.65 -18.71 20.83
C ALA A 752 -3.30 -17.25 20.46
N GLU A 753 -2.79 -17.02 19.25
CA GLU A 753 -2.52 -15.68 18.71
C GLU A 753 -3.81 -14.92 18.39
N ALA A 754 -4.78 -15.54 17.71
CA ALA A 754 -6.09 -14.94 17.46
C ALA A 754 -6.88 -14.55 18.75
N GLN A 755 -6.58 -15.18 19.90
CA GLN A 755 -7.15 -14.81 21.20
C GLN A 755 -6.31 -13.77 21.98
N LYS A 756 -5.09 -13.46 21.52
CA LYS A 756 -4.31 -12.31 22.00
C LYS A 756 -4.72 -11.02 21.29
N GLU A 757 -5.03 -11.08 19.99
CA GLU A 757 -5.41 -9.91 19.19
C GLU A 757 -6.74 -9.29 19.65
N GLU A 758 -7.79 -10.08 19.88
CA GLU A 758 -9.07 -9.58 20.42
C GLU A 758 -8.97 -9.00 21.85
N ALA A 759 -7.92 -9.32 22.60
CA ALA A 759 -7.72 -8.86 23.98
C ALA A 759 -6.71 -7.70 24.11
N PHE A 760 -5.96 -7.39 23.05
CA PHE A 760 -4.82 -6.47 23.11
C PHE A 760 -5.18 -5.01 23.46
N PRO A 761 -6.27 -4.41 22.89
CA PRO A 761 -6.65 -3.03 23.21
C PRO A 761 -7.02 -2.84 24.69
N PHE A 762 -7.68 -3.84 25.27
CA PHE A 762 -8.16 -3.82 26.66
C PHE A 762 -7.05 -4.04 27.69
N LEU A 763 -5.96 -4.71 27.31
CA LEU A 763 -4.78 -4.90 28.16
C LEU A 763 -3.91 -3.64 28.23
N GLN A 764 -3.73 -2.92 27.12
CA GLN A 764 -3.01 -1.63 27.12
C GLN A 764 -3.72 -0.54 27.96
N GLU A 765 -5.05 -0.53 27.95
CA GLU A 765 -5.86 0.42 28.74
C GLU A 765 -5.72 0.20 30.26
N MET A 766 -5.43 -1.04 30.68
CA MET A 766 -5.17 -1.42 32.07
C MET A 766 -3.76 -1.04 32.55
N GLU A 767 -2.73 -1.12 31.70
CA GLU A 767 -1.36 -0.72 32.08
C GLU A 767 -1.24 0.81 32.26
N PHE A 768 -1.86 1.60 31.37
CA PHE A 768 -1.84 3.07 31.43
C PHE A 768 -2.45 3.67 32.71
N LEU A 769 -3.44 2.99 33.30
CA LEU A 769 -4.07 3.39 34.57
C LEU A 769 -3.26 2.99 35.80
N ASN A 770 -2.29 2.08 35.66
CA ASN A 770 -1.54 1.51 36.79
C ASN A 770 -0.24 2.30 37.08
N GLU A 771 0.40 2.89 36.08
CA GLU A 771 1.62 3.69 36.27
C GLU A 771 1.34 5.09 36.85
N ASN A 772 0.17 5.68 36.56
CA ASN A 772 -0.20 7.04 37.01
C ASN A 772 -0.82 7.09 38.43
N THR A 773 -0.60 6.09 39.28
CA THR A 773 -1.10 6.08 40.68
C THR A 773 0.01 5.96 41.74
N ASN A 774 1.29 5.98 41.34
CA ASN A 774 2.44 5.78 42.25
C ASN A 774 3.35 7.02 42.46
N GLU A 775 2.93 8.21 42.03
CA GLU A 775 3.55 9.47 42.48
C GLU A 775 2.49 10.44 43.01
N LEU A 776 2.24 10.38 44.32
CA LEU A 776 1.86 11.48 45.24
C LEU A 776 1.73 10.93 46.68
N ASP A 777 2.17 11.72 47.67
CA ASP A 777 2.13 11.52 49.14
C ASP A 777 3.21 10.66 49.88
N THR A 778 4.42 11.26 50.05
CA THR A 778 5.08 11.72 51.32
C THR A 778 5.18 10.81 52.61
N PRO A 779 5.92 11.18 53.70
CA PRO A 779 7.34 11.57 53.82
C PRO A 779 8.13 10.89 55.01
N ARG A 780 9.44 11.19 55.13
CA ARG A 780 10.34 11.16 56.34
C ARG A 780 10.82 9.82 56.99
N ARG A 781 12.15 9.64 56.93
CA ARG A 781 13.12 9.49 58.06
C ARG A 781 13.07 8.23 58.98
N ILE A 782 14.09 7.35 58.86
CA ILE A 782 14.64 6.51 59.94
C ILE A 782 16.19 6.60 59.91
N LEU A 783 16.85 6.45 61.07
CA LEU A 783 18.29 6.64 61.33
C LEU A 783 19.01 5.32 61.71
N GLY A 784 20.33 5.24 61.45
CA GLY A 784 21.28 4.20 61.92
C GLY A 784 21.21 2.87 61.14
N GLY A 785 22.28 2.19 60.74
CA GLY A 785 23.74 2.38 60.79
C GLY A 785 24.42 1.29 59.89
N GLU A 786 25.73 1.02 59.87
CA GLU A 786 26.88 1.61 60.58
C GLU A 786 28.14 1.68 59.66
N SER A 787 29.09 2.52 60.08
CA SER A 787 30.47 2.79 59.62
C SER A 787 31.35 1.68 59.01
N GLN A 788 32.17 2.06 58.01
CA GLN A 788 33.64 2.13 58.13
C GLN A 788 34.30 2.93 56.98
N ASP A 789 35.07 3.96 57.35
CA ASP A 789 36.44 4.29 56.91
C ASP A 789 36.79 4.58 55.43
N LEU A 790 37.67 5.55 55.08
CA LEU A 790 38.23 6.72 55.77
C LEU A 790 38.96 7.60 54.71
N HIS A 791 38.70 8.91 54.62
CA HIS A 791 39.68 10.01 54.45
C HIS A 791 39.06 11.35 54.03
N VAL A 792 39.69 12.42 54.47
CA VAL A 792 39.16 13.79 54.55
C VAL A 792 40.09 14.77 53.83
N ALA A 793 39.52 15.71 53.07
CA ALA A 793 40.08 17.04 52.86
C ALA A 793 38.94 18.06 52.62
N VAL A 794 38.97 19.17 53.37
CA VAL A 794 37.99 20.27 53.40
C VAL A 794 38.69 21.51 52.81
N ALA A 795 38.07 22.39 52.01
CA ALA A 795 37.37 23.61 52.46
C ALA A 795 36.81 24.39 51.24
N GLN A 796 35.53 24.79 51.23
CA GLN A 796 34.97 26.13 51.58
C GLN A 796 34.83 27.14 50.42
N SER A 797 33.57 27.44 50.07
CA SER A 797 33.06 28.73 49.54
C SER A 797 32.66 29.65 50.73
N PRO A 798 32.05 30.86 50.61
CA PRO A 798 31.58 31.69 49.45
C PRO A 798 32.08 33.18 49.63
N PRO A 799 31.40 34.33 49.28
CA PRO A 799 30.16 34.60 48.53
C PRO A 799 30.23 35.77 47.48
N GLU A 800 29.05 36.18 47.02
CA GLU A 800 28.70 37.16 45.97
C GLU A 800 28.89 38.66 46.35
N ASN A 801 28.97 39.56 45.34
CA ASN A 801 28.19 40.83 45.31
C ASN A 801 28.28 41.61 43.97
N THR A 802 27.13 41.69 43.28
CA THR A 802 26.42 42.91 42.77
C THR A 802 27.14 44.18 42.22
N ILE A 803 26.66 44.59 41.01
CA ILE A 803 26.13 45.94 40.62
C ILE A 803 27.02 47.02 39.96
N SER A 804 26.69 47.29 38.66
CA SER A 804 26.47 48.59 37.98
C SER A 804 27.59 49.41 37.27
N SER A 805 27.21 49.90 36.07
CA SER A 805 27.51 51.22 35.44
C SER A 805 28.97 51.59 35.10
N THR A 806 29.30 52.32 34.02
CA THR A 806 28.57 52.91 32.85
C THR A 806 29.65 53.45 31.88
N MET A 807 29.28 53.69 30.60
CA MET A 807 29.93 54.70 29.72
C MET A 807 31.41 54.43 29.33
N ASP A 808 31.99 54.97 28.25
CA ASP A 808 31.45 55.44 26.96
C ASP A 808 32.64 55.63 25.98
N ILE A 809 32.33 55.48 24.68
CA ILE A 809 32.70 56.40 23.57
C ILE A 809 34.03 56.23 22.78
N GLU A 810 33.85 56.20 21.44
CA GLU A 810 34.76 56.62 20.33
C GLU A 810 36.14 55.94 20.16
N SER A 811 36.75 55.87 18.97
CA SER A 811 36.36 56.24 17.59
C SER A 811 37.32 55.57 16.57
N GLU A 812 36.96 55.61 15.26
CA GLU A 812 37.86 55.80 14.09
C GLU A 812 39.12 54.91 13.85
N GLU A 813 39.58 54.60 12.64
CA GLU A 813 39.00 54.56 11.28
C GLU A 813 40.02 53.90 10.29
N ARG A 814 39.59 53.61 9.05
CA ARG A 814 40.37 53.53 7.78
C ARG A 814 41.39 52.40 7.48
N HIS A 815 41.10 51.75 6.34
CA HIS A 815 41.92 51.08 5.31
C HIS A 815 43.19 51.86 4.82
N PRO A 816 44.04 51.39 3.83
CA PRO A 816 44.00 50.16 2.99
C PRO A 816 45.36 49.39 2.78
N GLU A 817 45.29 48.31 1.99
CA GLU A 817 46.23 47.71 1.00
C GLU A 817 47.76 47.96 1.02
N HIS A 818 48.57 46.87 0.88
CA HIS A 818 49.45 46.63 -0.31
C HIS A 818 50.09 45.22 -0.34
N GLU A 819 50.77 44.92 -1.46
CA GLU A 819 51.36 43.63 -1.88
C GLU A 819 52.77 43.33 -1.30
N GLU A 820 53.20 42.05 -1.26
CA GLU A 820 54.20 41.48 -2.19
C GLU A 820 54.81 40.10 -1.78
N VAL A 821 54.85 39.19 -2.76
CA VAL A 821 55.97 38.29 -3.18
C VAL A 821 56.79 37.46 -2.16
N GLY A 822 56.90 36.13 -2.42
CA GLY A 822 58.05 35.33 -1.91
C GLY A 822 58.12 33.81 -2.21
N HIS A 823 58.91 33.41 -3.23
CA HIS A 823 59.53 32.07 -3.47
C HIS A 823 58.62 30.86 -3.85
N GLN A 824 58.75 30.25 -5.04
CA GLN A 824 59.78 29.30 -5.55
C GLN A 824 59.69 27.86 -4.97
N ALA A 825 59.80 26.74 -5.73
CA ALA A 825 59.85 26.53 -7.19
C ALA A 825 59.64 25.04 -7.64
N ARG A 826 59.11 24.87 -8.87
CA ARG A 826 59.39 23.81 -9.89
C ARG A 826 59.43 22.30 -9.55
N LYS A 827 58.54 21.56 -10.23
CA LYS A 827 58.81 20.52 -11.28
C LYS A 827 57.49 20.21 -12.00
N ARG A 828 57.24 20.55 -13.29
CA ARG A 828 57.58 19.81 -14.54
C ARG A 828 57.45 18.29 -14.39
N ARG A 829 56.79 17.49 -15.23
CA ARG A 829 56.13 17.55 -16.59
C ARG A 829 55.13 16.34 -16.61
N LYS A 830 54.20 16.07 -17.54
CA LYS A 830 54.02 16.35 -18.98
C LYS A 830 52.55 15.99 -19.36
N GLN A 831 52.00 16.55 -20.44
CA GLN A 831 50.79 16.01 -21.08
C GLN A 831 51.09 14.69 -21.83
N LEU A 832 50.12 13.78 -21.97
CA LEU A 832 49.52 13.44 -23.28
C LEU A 832 48.36 12.42 -23.18
N THR A 833 47.51 12.46 -24.20
CA THR A 833 46.28 11.69 -24.45
C THR A 833 46.53 10.28 -25.02
N HIS A 834 45.78 9.27 -24.56
CA HIS A 834 45.05 8.26 -25.36
C HIS A 834 44.27 7.32 -24.40
N VAL A 835 42.95 7.12 -24.56
CA VAL A 835 42.24 6.13 -25.42
C VAL A 835 42.17 4.72 -24.77
N GLU A 836 40.93 4.24 -24.66
CA GLU A 836 40.46 2.87 -24.32
C GLU A 836 40.70 2.31 -22.89
N GLY A 837 39.64 1.70 -22.35
CA GLY A 837 39.52 1.18 -20.97
C GLY A 837 38.09 1.27 -20.48
#